data_AF-A0A850RX70-F1
#
_entry.id   AF-A0A850RX70-F1
#
_cell.length_a   1.000
_cell.length_b   1.000
_cell.length_c   1.000
_cell.angle_alpha   90.00
_cell.angle_beta   90.00
_cell.angle_gamma   90.00
#
_symmetry.space_group_name_H-M   'P 1'
#
loop_
_entity.id
_entity.type
_entity.pdbx_description
1 polymer ?
#
loop_
_entity_poly.entity_id
_entity_poly.type
_entity_poly.pdbx_seq_one_letter_code
_entity_poly.pdbx_strand_id
1 'polypeptide(L)'
;MAEERSEISSEATTDGVTEVVYSSGLNWKIAVPATFAVLLLLVISLLPLAIEYSAEKWLQEHGVSQAEIENVDLNLFSGEFVLQGLKAGDGLNIKRLAVNIDWLPLFKKIVHVRSLELDSVNLNLHQDAQQQWQLADIKLEPAVEPAKGEAVAVEPEDELWLAVVDDLRINRLLVDVNGQDMQLKLPVDSLQLNLSNLTGSEQTLETSLKVGETSFSGFGYRVNNETLDLTAKLLFSMGAEDIAASLKSEDAVLKLAGLKLAQPDGQPLAAVESLAVNNLQMAGINNHKLESVNITNVSVQPQLTGAGSLQFAAIDVQKIDADLKGQIKVASLILKALQADGMSGGDDRMRLNRLELADLKMEPGKTVNLQSLAMQGFDLKQQQGKQLLAAIDGVSLKNFAMTSAEKGSFDSLALNKVKLPASGKKSMGSIGAIVASSATLDTNGIYHLKKLQFNDLDTTLIKQKSGKFVVLDELASKPKAEAGKPNKKEPVKTAAKAEKPKDPVVIVDELIISAGSKIAYRDESLSPPLDTKMSVKKFRFAPLDLSGKRDGILDMQMGIGKYGEMSAKGKIRPHAKKLKTELMVTVKNFEMPGLSGFIESDFGKSIQTGQFNLNTAVNIDKNIISANNKLLIRKLELGDSDQPGKAEQSIGMPVGMALDMLRDDRGDIEMEVPISGNLDDPNINLNAIINKALMSSLSAGAMTYATLALQPYGSIILAADLASDLIREAAKPKLTPIGFTELGVSLNPEMTDYISKIAGLLKKSEQFRVQVCGVATRIEGEPVAKPPAADAAVKVEPATARSDEELLLLAETRADVVMDALKAHGITTERLFGCRTKIDDAKLKSMPRVDLILD
;
A
#
# COMPACT_ATOMS: atom_id res chain seq x y z
N MET A 1 57.74 -8.63 101.90
CA MET A 1 58.48 -9.05 103.10
C MET A 1 58.58 -10.55 103.01
N ALA A 2 59.70 -11.02 102.43
CA ALA A 2 60.83 -11.61 103.16
C ALA A 2 60.51 -13.11 103.40
N GLU A 3 61.14 -14.00 102.62
CA GLU A 3 62.32 -14.80 103.04
C GLU A 3 61.86 -16.10 103.74
N GLU A 4 62.42 -17.29 103.59
CA GLU A 4 63.64 -17.78 102.93
C GLU A 4 63.62 -19.32 103.07
N ARG A 5 64.30 -20.03 102.13
CA ARG A 5 65.16 -21.25 102.31
C ARG A 5 64.63 -22.51 103.05
N SER A 6 65.12 -23.73 102.83
CA SER A 6 66.24 -24.33 102.07
C SER A 6 65.88 -25.82 101.86
N GLU A 7 65.99 -26.40 100.67
CA GLU A 7 67.17 -27.11 100.11
C GLU A 7 67.54 -28.48 100.75
N ILE A 8 67.63 -29.50 99.87
CA ILE A 8 68.68 -30.56 99.76
C ILE A 8 68.35 -32.03 100.17
N SER A 9 68.39 -32.88 99.11
CA SER A 9 68.98 -34.24 98.95
C SER A 9 68.36 -35.45 99.68
N SER A 10 67.75 -36.39 98.95
CA SER A 10 68.31 -37.56 98.22
C SER A 10 68.56 -38.79 99.10
N GLU A 11 67.90 -39.90 98.79
CA GLU A 11 68.55 -41.19 98.53
C GLU A 11 67.53 -42.23 98.03
N ALA A 12 67.97 -43.03 97.05
CA ALA A 12 67.32 -44.17 96.43
C ALA A 12 67.15 -45.33 97.45
N THR A 13 66.38 -46.41 97.29
CA THR A 13 66.01 -47.32 96.19
C THR A 13 64.98 -48.29 96.87
N THR A 14 63.98 -48.93 96.27
CA THR A 14 64.03 -50.07 95.35
C THR A 14 62.58 -50.55 95.09
N ASP A 15 62.35 -51.11 93.91
CA ASP A 15 61.07 -51.52 93.31
C ASP A 15 60.27 -52.64 94.01
N GLY A 16 58.94 -52.56 93.82
CA GLY A 16 57.96 -53.63 94.00
C GLY A 16 56.62 -53.27 93.31
N VAL A 17 56.43 -53.79 92.09
CA VAL A 17 55.20 -53.80 91.26
C VAL A 17 54.07 -54.53 92.04
N THR A 18 52.78 -54.16 92.13
CA THR A 18 51.75 -53.66 91.19
C THR A 18 50.50 -53.25 91.99
N GLU A 19 49.74 -52.25 91.53
CA GLU A 19 48.28 -52.27 91.26
C GLU A 19 47.69 -50.85 91.32
N VAL A 20 47.29 -50.34 90.15
CA VAL A 20 46.51 -49.10 90.03
C VAL A 20 45.03 -49.48 90.17
N VAL A 21 44.44 -49.15 91.32
CA VAL A 21 43.00 -49.28 91.57
C VAL A 21 42.28 -48.09 90.91
N TYR A 22 41.59 -48.35 89.79
CA TYR A 22 40.62 -47.43 89.21
C TYR A 22 39.28 -47.56 89.97
N SER A 23 38.89 -46.52 90.71
CA SER A 23 37.54 -46.41 91.27
C SER A 23 36.56 -45.95 90.19
N SER A 24 35.74 -46.88 89.69
CA SER A 24 34.64 -46.64 88.75
C SER A 24 33.38 -46.12 89.48
N GLY A 25 33.37 -44.83 89.79
CA GLY A 25 32.17 -44.10 90.19
C GLY A 25 31.58 -43.32 89.00
N LEU A 26 30.88 -44.01 88.09
CA LEU A 26 30.27 -43.36 86.92
C LEU A 26 29.05 -42.52 87.37
N ASN A 27 29.22 -41.19 87.39
CA ASN A 27 28.21 -40.24 87.83
C ASN A 27 27.03 -40.22 86.84
N TRP A 28 25.87 -40.78 87.21
CA TRP A 28 24.71 -40.94 86.31
C TRP A 28 24.20 -39.62 85.68
N LYS A 29 24.43 -38.48 86.37
CA LYS A 29 24.15 -37.13 85.86
C LYS A 29 24.98 -36.73 84.63
N ILE A 30 26.12 -37.40 84.40
CA ILE A 30 27.02 -37.18 83.25
C ILE A 30 26.92 -38.36 82.27
N ALA A 31 26.77 -39.59 82.77
CA ALA A 31 26.70 -40.78 81.95
C ALA A 31 25.46 -40.80 81.05
N VAL A 32 24.27 -40.47 81.55
CA VAL A 32 23.05 -40.45 80.74
C VAL A 32 23.14 -39.45 79.57
N PRO A 33 23.51 -38.17 79.78
CA PRO A 33 23.66 -37.23 78.67
C PRO A 33 24.84 -37.56 77.74
N ALA A 34 25.94 -38.13 78.24
CA ALA A 34 27.04 -38.58 77.38
C ALA A 34 26.63 -39.77 76.51
N THR A 35 25.92 -40.75 77.06
CA THR A 35 25.39 -41.90 76.30
C THR A 35 24.35 -41.44 75.29
N PHE A 36 23.48 -40.50 75.66
CA PHE A 36 22.53 -39.86 74.75
C PHE A 36 23.23 -39.08 73.63
N ALA A 37 24.29 -38.33 73.93
CA ALA A 37 25.07 -37.60 72.94
C ALA A 37 25.80 -38.53 71.96
N VAL A 38 26.36 -39.66 72.45
CA VAL A 38 26.97 -40.69 71.60
C VAL A 38 25.91 -41.36 70.72
N LEU A 39 24.75 -41.69 71.27
CA LEU A 39 23.65 -42.30 70.53
C LEU A 39 23.08 -41.32 69.48
N LEU A 40 22.98 -40.04 69.83
CA LEU A 40 22.60 -38.96 68.91
C LEU A 40 23.64 -38.78 67.80
N LEU A 41 24.94 -38.74 68.10
CA LEU A 41 26.00 -38.67 67.09
C LEU A 41 26.02 -39.89 66.17
N LEU A 42 25.75 -41.08 66.71
CA LEU A 42 25.62 -42.31 65.94
C LEU A 42 24.39 -42.26 65.00
N VAL A 43 23.25 -41.78 65.50
CA VAL A 43 22.04 -41.57 64.69
C VAL A 43 22.30 -40.54 63.58
N ILE A 44 22.93 -39.41 63.89
CA ILE A 44 23.29 -38.37 62.92
C ILE A 44 24.28 -38.91 61.87
N SER A 45 25.26 -39.72 62.27
CA SER A 45 26.22 -40.32 61.34
C SER A 45 25.61 -41.38 60.41
N LEU A 46 24.54 -42.06 60.84
CA LEU A 46 23.84 -43.07 60.03
C LEU A 46 22.70 -42.49 59.17
N LEU A 47 22.27 -41.25 59.46
CA LEU A 47 21.15 -40.59 58.79
C LEU A 47 21.32 -40.45 57.27
N PRO A 48 22.49 -40.03 56.73
CA PRO A 48 22.70 -39.96 55.29
C PRO A 48 22.54 -41.32 54.59
N LEU A 49 23.10 -42.38 55.16
CA LEU A 49 22.96 -43.76 54.66
C LEU A 49 21.51 -44.24 54.70
N ALA A 50 20.78 -43.89 55.77
CA ALA A 50 19.37 -44.21 55.89
C ALA A 50 18.53 -43.48 54.84
N ILE A 51 18.83 -42.20 54.57
CA ILE A 51 18.16 -41.40 53.54
C ILE A 51 18.41 -42.01 52.16
N GLU A 52 19.67 -42.26 51.80
CA GLU A 52 20.08 -42.92 50.55
C GLU A 52 19.30 -44.21 50.32
N TYR A 53 19.39 -45.16 51.26
CA TYR A 53 18.69 -46.44 51.18
C TYR A 53 17.16 -46.29 51.11
N SER A 54 16.58 -45.37 51.90
CA SER A 54 15.13 -45.14 51.90
C SER A 54 14.63 -44.54 50.60
N ALA A 55 15.38 -43.62 50.00
CA ALA A 55 15.03 -42.96 48.75
C ALA A 55 15.11 -43.93 47.56
N GLU A 56 16.19 -44.72 47.48
CA GLU A 56 16.32 -45.78 46.47
C GLU A 56 15.21 -46.83 46.59
N LYS A 57 14.95 -47.30 47.80
CA LYS A 57 13.88 -48.27 48.05
C LYS A 57 12.51 -47.71 47.70
N TRP A 58 12.23 -46.46 48.06
CA TRP A 58 10.98 -45.79 47.70
C TRP A 58 10.80 -45.71 46.17
N LEU A 59 11.86 -45.34 45.43
CA LEU A 59 11.82 -45.31 43.96
C LEU A 59 11.52 -46.70 43.38
N GLN A 60 12.15 -47.75 43.90
CA GLN A 60 11.90 -49.13 43.47
C GLN A 60 10.47 -49.60 43.75
N GLU A 61 9.92 -49.25 44.93
CA GLU A 61 8.53 -49.55 45.29
C GLU A 61 7.52 -48.85 44.35
N HIS A 62 7.89 -47.71 43.78
CA HIS A 62 7.05 -46.93 42.85
C HIS A 62 7.34 -47.22 41.37
N GLY A 63 8.00 -48.35 41.07
CA GLY A 63 8.12 -48.89 39.72
C GLY A 63 9.47 -48.65 39.05
N VAL A 64 10.42 -47.96 39.69
CA VAL A 64 11.75 -47.72 39.12
C VAL A 64 12.58 -49.01 39.12
N SER A 65 13.03 -49.42 37.93
CA SER A 65 13.75 -50.68 37.75
C SER A 65 15.15 -50.68 38.38
N GLN A 66 15.86 -49.55 38.30
CA GLN A 66 17.16 -49.31 38.93
C GLN A 66 17.20 -47.88 39.48
N ALA A 67 17.45 -47.75 40.78
CA ALA A 67 17.64 -46.46 41.45
C ALA A 67 19.01 -46.49 42.15
N GLU A 68 19.82 -45.48 41.89
CA GLU A 68 21.16 -45.30 42.47
C GLU A 68 21.33 -43.84 42.88
N ILE A 69 21.85 -43.61 44.09
CA ILE A 69 22.28 -42.29 44.58
C ILE A 69 23.77 -42.38 44.93
N GLU A 70 24.61 -41.57 44.29
CA GLU A 70 26.08 -41.65 44.50
C GLU A 70 26.51 -41.15 45.89
N ASN A 71 25.86 -40.11 46.41
CA ASN A 71 26.16 -39.57 47.74
C ASN A 71 25.02 -38.71 48.28
N VAL A 72 24.80 -38.78 49.60
CA VAL A 72 23.92 -37.88 50.36
C VAL A 72 24.72 -37.20 51.47
N ASP A 73 24.70 -35.88 51.51
CA ASP A 73 25.26 -35.07 52.59
C ASP A 73 24.13 -34.33 53.31
N LEU A 74 24.13 -34.39 54.65
CA LEU A 74 23.15 -33.71 55.48
C LEU A 74 23.84 -33.07 56.69
N ASN A 75 23.81 -31.75 56.72
CA ASN A 75 24.26 -30.97 57.85
C ASN A 75 23.06 -30.40 58.62
N LEU A 76 22.68 -31.08 59.70
CA LEU A 76 21.57 -30.68 60.56
C LEU A 76 21.81 -29.35 61.30
N PHE A 77 23.05 -28.85 61.39
CA PHE A 77 23.35 -27.57 62.03
C PHE A 77 23.19 -26.39 61.07
N SER A 78 23.66 -26.53 59.83
CA SER A 78 23.53 -25.49 58.80
C SER A 78 22.21 -25.56 58.05
N GLY A 79 21.49 -26.69 58.13
CA GLY A 79 20.28 -26.93 57.33
C GLY A 79 20.56 -27.32 55.88
N GLU A 80 21.80 -27.63 55.54
CA GLU A 80 22.22 -27.99 54.20
C GLU A 80 21.99 -29.49 53.93
N PHE A 81 21.29 -29.79 52.85
CA PHE A 81 21.10 -31.13 52.30
C PHE A 81 21.59 -31.14 50.85
N VAL A 82 22.50 -32.05 50.52
CA VAL A 82 23.03 -32.22 49.16
C VAL A 82 22.87 -33.68 48.74
N LEU A 83 22.21 -33.89 47.62
CA LEU A 83 22.12 -35.17 46.94
C LEU A 83 22.95 -35.11 45.64
N GLN A 84 23.80 -36.10 45.41
CA GLN A 84 24.65 -36.19 44.22
C GLN A 84 24.38 -37.48 43.45
N GLY A 85 24.34 -37.36 42.13
CA GLY A 85 24.30 -38.50 41.21
C GLY A 85 23.07 -39.39 41.32
N LEU A 86 21.88 -38.82 41.54
CA LEU A 86 20.64 -39.60 41.50
C LEU A 86 20.34 -40.05 40.06
N LYS A 87 20.22 -41.35 39.86
CA LYS A 87 19.77 -41.98 38.63
C LYS A 87 18.61 -42.90 38.96
N ALA A 88 17.46 -42.68 38.32
CA ALA A 88 16.26 -43.46 38.52
C ALA A 88 15.67 -43.85 37.16
N GLY A 89 15.83 -45.13 36.82
CA GLY A 89 15.40 -45.71 35.54
C GLY A 89 16.05 -45.03 34.33
N ASP A 90 15.38 -45.13 33.17
CA ASP A 90 15.87 -44.60 31.89
C ASP A 90 15.45 -43.14 31.61
N GLY A 91 15.11 -42.37 32.66
CA GLY A 91 14.45 -41.07 32.44
C GLY A 91 14.52 -40.01 33.53
N LEU A 92 15.02 -40.31 34.74
CA LEU A 92 15.20 -39.32 35.81
C LEU A 92 16.67 -39.32 36.24
N ASN A 93 17.40 -38.27 35.88
CA ASN A 93 18.80 -38.10 36.28
C ASN A 93 18.99 -36.71 36.88
N ILE A 94 19.56 -36.66 38.08
CA ILE A 94 19.92 -35.42 38.77
C ILE A 94 21.39 -35.54 39.19
N LYS A 95 22.25 -34.75 38.55
CA LYS A 95 23.68 -34.73 38.90
C LYS A 95 23.91 -34.15 40.30
N ARG A 96 23.20 -33.07 40.65
CA ARG A 96 23.25 -32.48 41.99
C ARG A 96 21.94 -31.76 42.33
N LEU A 97 21.42 -32.05 43.51
CA LEU A 97 20.37 -31.29 44.20
C LEU A 97 20.95 -30.77 45.51
N ALA A 98 20.88 -29.47 45.76
CA ALA A 98 21.27 -28.87 47.03
C ALA A 98 20.12 -28.03 47.57
N VAL A 99 19.76 -28.22 48.83
CA VAL A 99 18.68 -27.50 49.52
C VAL A 99 19.22 -26.99 50.84
N ASN A 100 19.00 -25.71 51.14
CA ASN A 100 19.34 -25.11 52.43
C ASN A 100 18.05 -24.68 53.14
N ILE A 101 17.70 -25.36 54.23
CA ILE A 101 16.44 -25.19 54.96
C ILE A 101 16.69 -24.49 56.28
N ASP A 102 15.87 -23.49 56.59
CA ASP A 102 15.84 -22.87 57.90
C ASP A 102 15.00 -23.68 58.89
N TRP A 103 15.62 -24.12 59.99
CA TRP A 103 14.94 -24.96 60.98
C TRP A 103 13.96 -24.17 61.87
N LEU A 104 14.26 -22.90 62.18
CA LEU A 104 13.45 -22.10 63.12
C LEU A 104 12.01 -21.83 62.63
N PRO A 105 11.76 -21.53 61.35
CA PRO A 105 10.41 -21.32 60.82
C PRO A 105 9.53 -22.58 60.85
N LEU A 106 10.11 -23.78 60.90
CA LEU A 106 9.34 -25.04 60.96
C LEU A 106 8.47 -25.13 62.22
N PHE A 107 8.90 -24.54 63.35
CA PHE A 107 8.09 -24.46 64.57
C PHE A 107 6.83 -23.60 64.42
N LYS A 108 6.78 -22.78 63.36
CA LYS A 108 5.63 -21.98 62.95
C LYS A 108 4.93 -22.57 61.71
N LYS A 109 5.21 -23.84 61.37
CA LYS A 109 4.72 -24.51 60.16
C LYS A 109 5.11 -23.81 58.86
N ILE A 110 6.27 -23.16 58.82
CA ILE A 110 6.82 -22.54 57.60
C ILE A 110 8.05 -23.33 57.17
N VAL A 111 8.02 -23.91 55.96
CA VAL A 111 9.20 -24.48 55.30
C VAL A 111 9.90 -23.34 54.57
N HIS A 112 10.92 -22.77 55.19
CA HIS A 112 11.71 -21.70 54.58
C HIS A 112 12.99 -22.27 53.98
N VAL A 113 13.13 -22.17 52.67
CA VAL A 113 14.27 -22.65 51.89
C VAL A 113 15.08 -21.44 51.44
N ARG A 114 16.27 -21.26 52.00
CA ARG A 114 17.18 -20.16 51.65
C ARG A 114 17.71 -20.29 50.23
N SER A 115 18.00 -21.52 49.80
CA SER A 115 18.48 -21.80 48.46
C SER A 115 18.09 -23.21 48.03
N LEU A 116 17.62 -23.35 46.79
CA LEU A 116 17.42 -24.62 46.11
C LEU A 116 18.17 -24.60 44.80
N GLU A 117 19.19 -25.44 44.67
CA GLU A 117 20.01 -25.55 43.47
C GLU A 117 19.86 -26.94 42.84
N LEU A 118 19.60 -26.95 41.53
CA LEU A 118 19.54 -28.14 40.69
C LEU A 118 20.58 -27.98 39.57
N ASP A 119 21.49 -28.93 39.41
CA ASP A 119 22.45 -28.98 38.28
C ASP A 119 22.22 -30.25 37.46
N SER A 120 22.12 -30.08 36.14
CA SER A 120 21.95 -31.13 35.15
C SER A 120 20.83 -32.10 35.50
N VAL A 121 19.59 -31.64 35.36
CA VAL A 121 18.40 -32.47 35.52
C VAL A 121 17.90 -32.94 34.16
N ASN A 122 17.64 -34.25 34.02
CA ASN A 122 16.93 -34.81 32.87
C ASN A 122 15.63 -35.45 33.35
N LEU A 123 14.51 -35.02 32.78
CA LEU A 123 13.17 -35.53 33.03
C LEU A 123 12.57 -36.05 31.72
N ASN A 124 12.37 -37.36 31.64
CA ASN A 124 11.68 -38.00 30.53
C ASN A 124 10.28 -38.42 30.96
N LEU A 125 9.26 -37.81 30.37
CA LEU A 125 7.86 -38.15 30.58
C LEU A 125 7.35 -38.88 29.34
N HIS A 126 6.99 -40.14 29.46
CA HIS A 126 6.50 -40.91 28.32
C HIS A 126 5.15 -41.56 28.62
N GLN A 127 4.42 -41.86 27.55
CA GLN A 127 3.12 -42.51 27.66
C GLN A 127 3.25 -43.99 27.28
N ASP A 128 2.79 -44.89 28.15
CA ASP A 128 2.85 -46.32 27.91
C ASP A 128 1.78 -46.83 26.92
N ALA A 129 1.80 -48.12 26.61
CA ALA A 129 0.83 -48.76 25.71
C ALA A 129 -0.63 -48.68 26.21
N GLN A 130 -0.85 -48.37 27.48
CA GLN A 130 -2.15 -48.22 28.15
C GLN A 130 -2.56 -46.75 28.27
N GLN A 131 -1.85 -45.85 27.59
CA GLN A 131 -2.05 -44.41 27.62
C GLN A 131 -1.81 -43.77 29.01
N GLN A 132 -1.12 -44.45 29.92
CA GLN A 132 -0.75 -43.87 31.23
C GLN A 132 0.57 -43.12 31.12
N TRP A 133 0.64 -41.96 31.76
CA TRP A 133 1.87 -41.17 31.83
C TRP A 133 2.82 -41.74 32.88
N GLN A 134 4.08 -41.88 32.52
CA GLN A 134 5.15 -42.34 33.40
C GLN A 134 6.29 -41.33 33.38
N LEU A 135 6.77 -40.93 34.57
CA LEU A 135 7.97 -40.11 34.71
C LEU A 135 9.15 -41.07 34.89
N ALA A 136 10.00 -41.19 33.87
CA ALA A 136 10.90 -42.33 33.75
C ALA A 136 10.08 -43.63 33.91
N ASP A 137 10.48 -44.51 34.82
CA ASP A 137 9.78 -45.75 35.14
C ASP A 137 8.73 -45.59 36.26
N ILE A 138 8.57 -44.38 36.82
CA ILE A 138 7.63 -44.12 37.93
C ILE A 138 6.21 -44.07 37.36
N LYS A 139 5.37 -45.01 37.80
CA LYS A 139 3.95 -45.03 37.45
C LYS A 139 3.24 -43.93 38.23
N LEU A 140 2.71 -42.95 37.51
CA LEU A 140 1.85 -41.93 38.11
C LEU A 140 0.45 -42.53 38.27
N GLU A 141 -0.03 -42.62 39.50
CA GLU A 141 -1.43 -43.02 39.73
C GLU A 141 -2.36 -41.94 39.15
N PRO A 142 -3.41 -42.32 38.39
CA PRO A 142 -4.38 -41.34 37.90
C PRO A 142 -5.07 -40.67 39.09
N ALA A 143 -5.14 -39.34 39.07
CA ALA A 143 -5.84 -38.58 40.09
C ALA A 143 -7.29 -39.08 40.20
N VAL A 144 -7.67 -39.59 41.38
CA VAL A 144 -9.04 -40.01 41.64
C VAL A 144 -9.91 -38.77 41.66
N GLU A 145 -10.76 -38.59 40.64
CA GLU A 145 -11.77 -37.54 40.66
C GLU A 145 -12.64 -37.73 41.91
N PRO A 146 -12.76 -36.72 42.81
CA PRO A 146 -13.74 -36.80 43.87
C PRO A 146 -15.11 -36.95 43.22
N ALA A 147 -15.86 -37.98 43.64
CA ALA A 147 -17.17 -38.27 43.09
C ALA A 147 -18.04 -37.00 43.17
N LYS A 148 -18.55 -36.56 42.01
CA LYS A 148 -19.50 -35.44 41.93
C LYS A 148 -20.68 -35.70 42.87
N GLY A 149 -20.74 -34.97 43.98
CA GLY A 149 -21.92 -34.92 44.84
C GLY A 149 -21.66 -35.00 46.35
N GLU A 150 -20.47 -35.37 46.81
CA GLU A 150 -20.15 -35.27 48.23
C GLU A 150 -19.41 -33.97 48.49
N ALA A 151 -20.10 -33.03 49.14
CA ALA A 151 -19.45 -31.93 49.83
C ALA A 151 -18.55 -32.56 50.91
N VAL A 152 -17.27 -32.70 50.59
CA VAL A 152 -16.24 -32.91 51.60
C VAL A 152 -16.39 -31.73 52.55
N ALA A 153 -16.85 -32.01 53.77
CA ALA A 153 -16.82 -31.04 54.84
C ALA A 153 -15.36 -30.61 54.99
N VAL A 154 -15.05 -29.39 54.55
CA VAL A 154 -13.78 -28.76 54.84
C VAL A 154 -13.82 -28.47 56.34
N GLU A 155 -13.21 -29.37 57.12
CA GLU A 155 -12.95 -29.13 58.54
C GLU A 155 -12.12 -27.85 58.67
N PRO A 156 -12.32 -27.05 59.73
CA PRO A 156 -11.64 -25.78 59.87
C PRO A 156 -10.14 -25.99 60.12
N GLU A 157 -9.35 -25.66 59.10
CA GLU A 157 -7.95 -25.23 59.10
C GLU A 157 -7.04 -25.81 60.20
N ASP A 158 -6.48 -27.00 59.95
CA ASP A 158 -5.08 -27.20 60.32
C ASP A 158 -4.25 -26.23 59.46
N GLU A 159 -3.63 -25.23 60.09
CA GLU A 159 -2.81 -24.23 59.41
C GLU A 159 -1.88 -24.90 58.37
N LEU A 160 -2.14 -24.63 57.10
CA LEU A 160 -1.38 -25.17 55.97
C LEU A 160 0.10 -24.81 56.14
N TRP A 161 0.99 -25.77 55.92
CA TRP A 161 2.41 -25.48 55.88
C TRP A 161 2.71 -24.48 54.76
N LEU A 162 3.34 -23.36 55.10
CA LEU A 162 3.74 -22.35 54.11
C LEU A 162 5.17 -22.65 53.63
N ALA A 163 5.34 -22.90 52.33
CA ALA A 163 6.67 -23.08 51.73
C ALA A 163 7.13 -21.78 51.05
N VAL A 164 8.34 -21.31 51.39
CA VAL A 164 8.95 -20.10 50.81
C VAL A 164 10.35 -20.46 50.33
N VAL A 165 10.71 -20.06 49.11
CA VAL A 165 12.04 -20.27 48.52
C VAL A 165 12.64 -18.92 48.15
N ASP A 166 13.78 -18.57 48.76
CA ASP A 166 14.45 -17.28 48.53
C ASP A 166 15.24 -17.27 47.23
N ASP A 167 15.98 -18.34 46.94
CA ASP A 167 16.81 -18.44 45.75
C ASP A 167 16.62 -19.83 45.12
N LEU A 168 16.06 -19.87 43.91
CA LEU A 168 15.93 -21.08 43.11
C LEU A 168 16.86 -20.97 41.91
N ARG A 169 17.79 -21.91 41.77
CA ARG A 169 18.70 -22.00 40.62
C ARG A 169 18.61 -23.36 39.97
N ILE A 170 18.33 -23.37 38.68
CA ILE A 170 18.40 -24.56 37.85
C ILE A 170 19.45 -24.31 36.78
N ASN A 171 20.54 -25.06 36.84
CA ASN A 171 21.64 -25.05 35.88
C ASN A 171 21.47 -26.27 34.97
N ARG A 172 20.94 -26.06 33.77
CA ARG A 172 20.52 -27.11 32.82
C ARG A 172 19.43 -28.04 33.33
N LEU A 173 18.26 -27.95 32.72
CA LEU A 173 17.15 -28.88 32.85
C LEU A 173 16.68 -29.27 31.44
N LEU A 174 16.67 -30.56 31.13
CA LEU A 174 16.07 -31.09 29.91
C LEU A 174 14.76 -31.78 30.29
N VAL A 175 13.66 -31.27 29.75
CA VAL A 175 12.36 -31.95 29.81
C VAL A 175 12.07 -32.52 28.43
N ASP A 176 11.93 -33.84 28.36
CA ASP A 176 11.51 -34.57 27.17
C ASP A 176 10.15 -35.20 27.47
N VAL A 177 9.14 -34.89 26.66
CA VAL A 177 7.81 -35.45 26.77
C VAL A 177 7.50 -36.20 25.48
N ASN A 178 7.21 -37.49 25.59
CA ASN A 178 6.89 -38.36 24.47
C ASN A 178 5.54 -39.07 24.69
N GLY A 179 4.46 -38.41 24.28
CA GLY A 179 3.11 -38.97 24.25
C GLY A 179 2.65 -39.33 22.84
N GLN A 180 1.48 -40.00 22.74
CA GLN A 180 0.91 -40.36 21.43
C GLN A 180 0.50 -39.15 20.59
N ASP A 181 -0.11 -38.14 21.22
CA ASP A 181 -0.66 -36.95 20.56
C ASP A 181 0.23 -35.70 20.72
N MET A 182 1.30 -35.80 21.50
CA MET A 182 2.14 -34.66 21.88
C MET A 182 3.58 -35.10 22.17
N GLN A 183 4.53 -34.41 21.55
CA GLN A 183 5.96 -34.49 21.81
C GLN A 183 6.48 -33.09 22.15
N LEU A 184 7.31 -32.98 23.18
CA LEU A 184 7.93 -31.73 23.61
C LEU A 184 9.37 -31.97 24.03
N LYS A 185 10.30 -31.16 23.51
CA LYS A 185 11.67 -31.07 24.01
C LYS A 185 11.92 -29.64 24.48
N LEU A 186 12.21 -29.49 25.77
CA LEU A 186 12.39 -28.21 26.44
C LEU A 186 13.73 -28.20 27.20
N PRO A 187 14.83 -27.73 26.58
CA PRO A 187 16.09 -27.50 27.25
C PRO A 187 16.12 -26.12 27.90
N VAL A 188 16.04 -26.07 29.23
CA VAL A 188 16.27 -24.88 30.03
C VAL A 188 17.76 -24.80 30.37
N ASP A 189 18.49 -23.87 29.77
CA ASP A 189 19.93 -23.70 30.00
C ASP A 189 20.20 -23.14 31.41
N SER A 190 19.38 -22.17 31.82
CA SER A 190 19.41 -21.59 33.17
C SER A 190 18.05 -21.03 33.57
N LEU A 191 17.61 -21.31 34.80
CA LEU A 191 16.51 -20.62 35.47
C LEU A 191 17.01 -20.12 36.82
N GLN A 192 16.82 -18.83 37.09
CA GLN A 192 17.12 -18.20 38.36
C GLN A 192 15.88 -17.42 38.82
N LEU A 193 15.40 -17.73 40.01
CA LEU A 193 14.38 -16.95 40.71
C LEU A 193 14.98 -16.51 42.04
N ASN A 194 14.99 -15.20 42.30
CA ASN A 194 15.47 -14.64 43.55
C ASN A 194 14.38 -13.78 44.20
N LEU A 195 13.86 -14.23 45.32
CA LEU A 195 12.89 -13.56 46.15
C LEU A 195 13.60 -12.83 47.29
N SER A 196 13.35 -11.52 47.40
CA SER A 196 13.97 -10.66 48.39
C SER A 196 12.94 -9.72 49.05
N ASN A 197 13.37 -9.06 50.13
CA ASN A 197 12.55 -8.14 50.92
C ASN A 197 11.29 -8.77 51.54
N LEU A 198 11.39 -10.02 52.00
CA LEU A 198 10.28 -10.79 52.58
C LEU A 198 9.56 -10.09 53.74
N THR A 199 10.28 -9.32 54.55
CA THR A 199 9.74 -8.60 55.71
C THR A 199 9.23 -7.19 55.40
N GLY A 200 9.45 -6.71 54.18
CA GLY A 200 8.98 -5.41 53.71
C GLY A 200 7.49 -5.41 53.35
N SER A 201 6.95 -4.22 53.05
CA SER A 201 5.58 -4.08 52.54
C SER A 201 5.40 -4.54 51.09
N GLU A 202 6.51 -4.64 50.34
CA GLU A 202 6.54 -5.03 48.92
C GLU A 202 7.74 -5.97 48.69
N GLN A 203 7.46 -7.20 48.28
CA GLN A 203 8.42 -8.24 47.94
C GLN A 203 8.91 -8.06 46.51
N THR A 204 10.17 -8.43 46.25
CA THR A 204 10.76 -8.38 44.91
C THR A 204 11.18 -9.78 44.47
N LEU A 205 10.71 -10.20 43.30
CA LEU A 205 11.10 -11.44 42.63
C LEU A 205 11.84 -11.11 41.34
N GLU A 206 13.15 -11.34 41.34
CA GLU A 206 13.97 -11.26 40.14
C GLU A 206 13.96 -12.61 39.43
N THR A 207 13.72 -12.59 38.12
CA THR A 207 13.59 -13.79 37.30
C THR A 207 14.53 -13.70 36.10
N SER A 208 15.25 -14.78 35.83
CA SER A 208 16.05 -14.95 34.62
C SER A 208 15.85 -16.37 34.10
N LEU A 209 15.38 -16.49 32.87
CA LEU A 209 15.16 -17.76 32.19
C LEU A 209 15.84 -17.72 30.83
N LYS A 210 16.63 -18.74 30.54
CA LYS A 210 17.21 -19.00 29.22
C LYS A 210 16.86 -20.41 28.79
N VAL A 211 16.25 -20.50 27.62
CA VAL A 211 15.84 -21.75 26.99
C VAL A 211 16.53 -21.85 25.64
N GLY A 212 17.11 -23.01 25.36
CA GLY A 212 17.74 -23.32 24.09
C GLY A 212 16.71 -23.74 23.02
N GLU A 213 17.14 -24.61 22.11
CA GLU A 213 16.29 -25.06 21.00
C GLU A 213 15.12 -25.91 21.51
N THR A 214 13.91 -25.37 21.37
CA THR A 214 12.67 -26.04 21.75
C THR A 214 11.99 -26.62 20.53
N SER A 215 11.42 -27.82 20.70
CA SER A 215 10.54 -28.42 19.71
C SER A 215 9.28 -28.94 20.37
N PHE A 216 8.15 -28.64 19.75
CA PHE A 216 6.84 -29.11 20.14
C PHE A 216 6.15 -29.67 18.91
N SER A 217 5.57 -30.85 19.01
CA SER A 217 4.75 -31.46 17.97
C SER A 217 3.50 -32.04 18.61
N GLY A 218 2.33 -31.57 18.21
CA GLY A 218 1.08 -32.06 18.77
C GLY A 218 -0.11 -31.34 18.16
N PHE A 219 -1.30 -31.93 18.31
CA PHE A 219 -2.55 -31.33 17.84
C PHE A 219 -2.54 -30.94 16.35
N GLY A 220 -1.77 -31.64 15.53
CA GLY A 220 -1.66 -31.37 14.08
C GLY A 220 -0.70 -30.25 13.70
N TYR A 221 0.19 -29.80 14.60
CA TYR A 221 1.18 -28.76 14.31
C TYR A 221 2.54 -29.10 14.90
N ARG A 222 3.58 -28.49 14.32
CA ARG A 222 4.94 -28.49 14.86
C ARG A 222 5.41 -27.06 15.07
N VAL A 223 5.85 -26.74 16.28
CA VAL A 223 6.40 -25.44 16.66
C VAL A 223 7.83 -25.65 17.10
N ASN A 224 8.76 -24.90 16.52
CA ASN A 224 10.15 -24.88 16.97
C ASN A 224 10.58 -23.45 17.27
N ASN A 225 11.53 -23.30 18.18
CA ASN A 225 12.17 -22.03 18.49
C ASN A 225 13.66 -22.30 18.81
N GLU A 226 14.54 -21.37 18.42
CA GLU A 226 15.98 -21.53 18.57
C GLU A 226 16.44 -21.10 19.97
N THR A 227 15.95 -19.97 20.46
CA THR A 227 16.20 -19.51 21.84
C THR A 227 15.03 -18.70 22.39
N LEU A 228 14.85 -18.75 23.71
CA LEU A 228 13.96 -17.88 24.47
C LEU A 228 14.70 -17.37 25.72
N ASP A 229 14.93 -16.06 25.77
CA ASP A 229 15.48 -15.37 26.94
C ASP A 229 14.40 -14.49 27.56
N LEU A 230 14.16 -14.66 28.86
CA LEU A 230 13.27 -13.82 29.65
C LEU A 230 14.03 -13.30 30.87
N THR A 231 13.91 -12.01 31.14
CA THR A 231 14.38 -11.40 32.38
C THR A 231 13.34 -10.43 32.86
N ALA A 232 12.92 -10.53 34.11
CA ALA A 232 11.93 -9.63 34.68
C ALA A 232 12.15 -9.43 36.18
N LYS A 233 11.89 -8.21 36.65
CA LYS A 233 11.80 -7.89 38.07
C LYS A 233 10.34 -7.67 38.42
N LEU A 234 9.80 -8.49 39.29
CA LEU A 234 8.41 -8.44 39.72
C LEU A 234 8.34 -7.89 41.15
N LEU A 235 7.44 -6.94 41.40
CA LEU A 235 7.15 -6.42 42.73
C LEU A 235 5.72 -6.78 43.10
N PHE A 236 5.49 -7.26 44.32
CA PHE A 236 4.14 -7.61 44.79
C PHE A 236 4.06 -7.47 46.31
N SER A 237 2.86 -7.44 46.87
CA SER A 237 2.65 -7.39 48.32
C SER A 237 1.95 -8.64 48.78
N MET A 238 2.65 -9.48 49.55
CA MET A 238 2.07 -10.68 50.16
C MET A 238 0.96 -10.38 51.18
N GLY A 239 0.90 -9.14 51.69
CA GLY A 239 -0.14 -8.68 52.62
C GLY A 239 -1.36 -8.04 51.94
N ALA A 240 -1.39 -7.96 50.60
CA ALA A 240 -2.55 -7.44 49.88
C ALA A 240 -3.71 -8.44 49.91
N GLU A 241 -4.95 -7.94 49.92
CA GLU A 241 -6.16 -8.79 49.77
C GLU A 241 -6.13 -9.57 48.45
N ASP A 242 -5.53 -9.00 47.41
CA ASP A 242 -5.28 -9.64 46.13
C ASP A 242 -3.83 -9.38 45.69
N ILE A 243 -2.98 -10.40 45.84
CA ILE A 243 -1.56 -10.35 45.47
C ILE A 243 -1.42 -10.08 43.96
N ALA A 244 -2.29 -10.64 43.11
CA ALA A 244 -2.23 -10.43 41.68
C ALA A 244 -2.54 -8.97 41.29
N ALA A 245 -3.45 -8.32 42.02
CA ALA A 245 -3.71 -6.89 41.85
C ALA A 245 -2.53 -6.01 42.27
N SER A 246 -1.70 -6.47 43.23
CA SER A 246 -0.50 -5.77 43.69
C SER A 246 0.71 -5.92 42.77
N LEU A 247 0.67 -6.89 41.83
CA LEU A 247 1.79 -7.24 40.98
C LEU A 247 2.18 -6.09 40.04
N LYS A 248 3.47 -5.74 40.06
CA LYS A 248 4.10 -4.82 39.13
C LYS A 248 5.29 -5.50 38.47
N SER A 249 5.58 -5.13 37.23
CA SER A 249 6.83 -5.51 36.57
C SER A 249 7.66 -4.27 36.28
N GLU A 250 8.97 -4.38 36.48
CA GLU A 250 9.97 -3.41 36.09
C GLU A 250 10.97 -4.07 35.13
N ASP A 251 11.38 -3.31 34.11
CA ASP A 251 12.46 -3.67 33.19
C ASP A 251 12.35 -5.08 32.57
N ALA A 252 11.14 -5.59 32.37
CA ALA A 252 10.96 -6.93 31.83
C ALA A 252 11.33 -6.96 30.34
N VAL A 253 12.21 -7.90 29.98
CA VAL A 253 12.73 -8.12 28.63
C VAL A 253 12.45 -9.55 28.20
N LEU A 254 11.88 -9.70 27.01
CA LEU A 254 11.68 -11.00 26.36
C LEU A 254 12.35 -10.96 24.98
N LYS A 255 13.20 -11.94 24.71
CA LYS A 255 13.80 -12.17 23.39
C LYS A 255 13.51 -13.59 22.94
N LEU A 256 13.00 -13.72 21.73
CA LEU A 256 12.65 -14.98 21.10
C LEU A 256 13.29 -15.02 19.71
N ALA A 257 13.98 -16.10 19.36
CA ALA A 257 14.62 -16.27 18.05
C ALA A 257 14.15 -17.54 17.33
N GLY A 258 14.03 -17.47 16.00
CA GLY A 258 13.80 -18.63 15.14
C GLY A 258 12.46 -19.34 15.35
N LEU A 259 11.40 -18.63 15.73
CA LEU A 259 10.06 -19.22 15.90
C LEU A 259 9.52 -19.69 14.54
N LYS A 260 9.26 -20.99 14.39
CA LYS A 260 8.77 -21.62 13.17
C LYS A 260 7.57 -22.48 13.48
N LEU A 261 6.45 -22.23 12.81
CA LEU A 261 5.24 -23.04 12.83
C LEU A 261 5.13 -23.80 11.52
N ALA A 262 4.91 -25.10 11.60
CA ALA A 262 4.80 -26.01 10.46
C ALA A 262 3.66 -27.02 10.65
N GLN A 263 3.22 -27.64 9.56
CA GLN A 263 2.39 -28.83 9.58
C GLN A 263 3.20 -30.05 10.03
N PRO A 264 2.55 -31.18 10.39
CA PRO A 264 3.25 -32.39 10.84
C PRO A 264 4.16 -33.00 9.77
N ASP A 265 3.87 -32.77 8.48
CA ASP A 265 4.69 -33.19 7.34
C ASP A 265 5.93 -32.29 7.11
N GLY A 266 6.09 -31.24 7.92
CA GLY A 266 7.19 -30.29 7.84
C GLY A 266 6.93 -29.07 6.96
N GLN A 267 5.76 -28.93 6.32
CA GLN A 267 5.44 -27.76 5.51
C GLN A 267 5.35 -26.50 6.39
N PRO A 268 6.10 -25.42 6.08
CA PRO A 268 6.07 -24.20 6.88
C PRO A 268 4.71 -23.50 6.74
N LEU A 269 4.21 -22.97 7.85
CA LEU A 269 2.96 -22.20 7.94
C LEU A 269 3.22 -20.74 8.30
N ALA A 270 4.10 -20.51 9.27
CA ALA A 270 4.56 -19.18 9.63
C ALA A 270 5.97 -19.24 10.23
N ALA A 271 6.71 -18.15 10.12
CA ALA A 271 7.99 -18.01 10.80
C ALA A 271 8.22 -16.56 11.24
N VAL A 272 8.93 -16.40 12.35
CA VAL A 272 9.44 -15.13 12.89
C VAL A 272 10.91 -15.36 13.23
N GLU A 273 11.82 -14.59 12.61
CA GLU A 273 13.26 -14.73 12.89
C GLU A 273 13.62 -14.22 14.27
N SER A 274 13.12 -13.06 14.67
CA SER A 274 13.29 -12.57 16.03
C SER A 274 12.12 -11.71 16.49
N LEU A 275 11.81 -11.81 17.78
CA LEU A 275 10.88 -10.98 18.51
C LEU A 275 11.58 -10.51 19.78
N ALA A 276 11.69 -9.19 19.97
CA ALA A 276 12.24 -8.58 21.16
C ALA A 276 11.24 -7.58 21.74
N VAL A 277 10.89 -7.78 23.00
CA VAL A 277 10.06 -6.91 23.83
C VAL A 277 10.96 -6.35 24.92
N ASN A 278 11.12 -5.03 24.98
CA ASN A 278 12.04 -4.39 25.93
C ASN A 278 11.27 -3.50 26.90
N ASN A 279 11.61 -3.63 28.20
CA ASN A 279 11.11 -2.79 29.28
C ASN A 279 9.57 -2.80 29.36
N LEU A 280 9.02 -4.00 29.50
CA LEU A 280 7.60 -4.19 29.80
C LEU A 280 7.35 -3.85 31.28
N GLN A 281 6.59 -2.79 31.49
CA GLN A 281 6.16 -2.34 32.80
C GLN A 281 4.67 -2.58 32.97
N MET A 282 4.32 -3.35 33.99
CA MET A 282 2.95 -3.62 34.37
C MET A 282 2.70 -2.98 35.73
N ALA A 283 1.57 -2.29 35.88
CA ALA A 283 1.12 -1.78 37.17
C ALA A 283 -0.27 -2.34 37.45
N GLY A 284 -0.32 -3.49 38.12
CA GLY A 284 -1.52 -4.32 38.22
C GLY A 284 -1.95 -4.89 36.87
N ILE A 285 -3.21 -5.31 36.77
CA ILE A 285 -3.76 -5.99 35.58
C ILE A 285 -4.18 -4.97 34.49
N ASN A 286 -4.43 -3.70 34.81
CA ASN A 286 -5.09 -2.79 33.85
C ASN A 286 -4.13 -1.91 33.04
N ASN A 287 -2.95 -1.58 33.57
CA ASN A 287 -2.06 -0.57 32.99
C ASN A 287 -0.73 -1.19 32.55
N HIS A 288 -0.43 -1.10 31.27
CA HIS A 288 0.74 -1.69 30.66
C HIS A 288 1.50 -0.66 29.83
N LYS A 289 2.79 -0.50 30.12
CA LYS A 289 3.70 0.33 29.36
C LYS A 289 4.82 -0.52 28.80
N LEU A 290 5.25 -0.18 27.60
CA LEU A 290 6.28 -0.93 26.90
C LEU A 290 7.14 0.00 26.08
N GLU A 291 8.45 -0.06 26.27
CA GLU A 291 9.39 0.84 25.61
C GLU A 291 9.52 0.51 24.12
N SER A 292 9.70 -0.76 23.78
CA SER A 292 9.74 -1.17 22.38
C SER A 292 9.34 -2.62 22.13
N VAL A 293 8.79 -2.87 20.95
CA VAL A 293 8.57 -4.19 20.35
C VAL A 293 9.24 -4.19 18.99
N ASN A 294 10.11 -5.15 18.74
CA ASN A 294 10.84 -5.29 17.49
C ASN A 294 10.62 -6.71 16.99
N ILE A 295 10.07 -6.85 15.79
CA ILE A 295 9.82 -8.14 15.14
C ILE A 295 10.55 -8.13 13.81
N THR A 296 11.41 -9.11 13.54
CA THR A 296 12.19 -9.18 12.30
C THR A 296 11.80 -10.42 11.49
N ASN A 297 11.76 -10.24 10.16
CA ASN A 297 11.53 -11.28 9.16
C ASN A 297 10.38 -12.22 9.51
N VAL A 298 9.16 -11.73 9.30
CA VAL A 298 7.96 -12.55 9.45
C VAL A 298 7.48 -13.03 8.10
N SER A 299 7.07 -14.29 8.06
CA SER A 299 6.41 -14.89 6.93
C SER A 299 5.17 -15.66 7.41
N VAL A 300 4.08 -15.55 6.66
CA VAL A 300 2.84 -16.26 6.90
C VAL A 300 2.35 -16.83 5.57
N GLN A 301 2.03 -18.11 5.55
CA GLN A 301 1.64 -18.83 4.35
C GLN A 301 0.11 -18.83 4.16
N PRO A 302 -0.38 -19.09 2.93
CA PRO A 302 -1.81 -19.02 2.60
C PRO A 302 -2.72 -19.89 3.48
N GLN A 303 -2.20 -21.00 4.01
CA GLN A 303 -2.93 -21.90 4.90
C GLN A 303 -3.39 -21.21 6.19
N LEU A 304 -2.71 -20.15 6.64
CA LEU A 304 -3.09 -19.36 7.82
C LEU A 304 -3.86 -18.08 7.48
N THR A 305 -3.62 -17.49 6.31
CA THR A 305 -4.30 -16.24 5.90
C THR A 305 -5.64 -16.49 5.19
N GLY A 306 -5.84 -17.70 4.65
CA GLY A 306 -7.02 -18.10 3.88
C GLY A 306 -6.98 -17.77 2.39
N ALA A 307 -5.99 -16.99 1.91
CA ALA A 307 -5.90 -16.61 0.49
C ALA A 307 -4.46 -16.57 -0.04
N GLY A 308 -3.56 -15.84 0.63
CA GLY A 308 -2.24 -15.47 0.09
C GLY A 308 -1.11 -15.47 1.10
N SER A 309 0.14 -15.31 0.67
CA SER A 309 1.28 -15.19 1.60
C SER A 309 1.50 -13.74 2.02
N LEU A 310 1.99 -13.56 3.25
CA LEU A 310 2.33 -12.27 3.83
C LEU A 310 3.78 -12.31 4.31
N GLN A 311 4.54 -11.28 3.99
CA GLN A 311 5.92 -11.14 4.43
C GLN A 311 6.21 -9.70 4.85
N PHE A 312 7.00 -9.52 5.90
CA PHE A 312 7.54 -8.21 6.30
C PHE A 312 8.92 -8.36 6.92
N ALA A 313 9.82 -7.43 6.58
CA ALA A 313 11.20 -7.46 7.04
C ALA A 313 11.34 -7.01 8.50
N ALA A 314 10.57 -6.00 8.91
CA ALA A 314 10.56 -5.58 10.31
C ALA A 314 9.25 -4.87 10.70
N ILE A 315 8.85 -5.04 11.96
CA ILE A 315 7.88 -4.22 12.68
C ILE A 315 8.58 -3.65 13.91
N ASP A 316 8.72 -2.34 13.95
CA ASP A 316 9.29 -1.61 15.08
C ASP A 316 8.20 -0.75 15.72
N VAL A 317 7.87 -1.00 16.98
CA VAL A 317 6.90 -0.20 17.74
C VAL A 317 7.60 0.40 18.95
N GLN A 318 7.42 1.69 19.21
CA GLN A 318 8.06 2.41 20.31
C GLN A 318 7.03 3.08 21.21
N LYS A 319 7.29 3.03 22.52
CA LYS A 319 6.51 3.65 23.60
C LYS A 319 5.02 3.37 23.49
N ILE A 320 4.65 2.12 23.75
CA ILE A 320 3.26 1.69 23.85
C ILE A 320 2.80 1.94 25.29
N ASP A 321 1.68 2.64 25.45
CA ASP A 321 1.00 2.85 26.72
C ASP A 321 -0.45 2.42 26.52
N ALA A 322 -0.82 1.29 27.12
CA ALA A 322 -2.10 0.63 26.92
C ALA A 322 -2.81 0.42 28.25
N ASP A 323 -4.00 0.99 28.35
CA ASP A 323 -4.96 0.69 29.41
C ASP A 323 -6.03 -0.26 28.85
N LEU A 324 -6.17 -1.46 29.44
CA LEU A 324 -7.10 -2.50 28.99
C LEU A 324 -8.57 -2.04 28.92
N LYS A 325 -8.94 -0.97 29.64
CA LYS A 325 -10.29 -0.39 29.63
C LYS A 325 -10.37 0.99 28.98
N GLY A 326 -9.25 1.51 28.47
CA GLY A 326 -9.09 2.91 28.14
C GLY A 326 -8.35 3.17 26.84
N GLN A 327 -7.37 4.06 26.91
CA GLN A 327 -6.66 4.62 25.77
C GLN A 327 -5.40 3.80 25.45
N ILE A 328 -5.17 3.54 24.18
CA ILE A 328 -3.92 3.01 23.64
C ILE A 328 -3.16 4.16 23.00
N LYS A 329 -1.91 4.37 23.40
CA LYS A 329 -0.99 5.34 22.81
C LYS A 329 0.24 4.62 22.28
N VAL A 330 0.66 4.98 21.08
CA VAL A 330 1.86 4.47 20.43
C VAL A 330 2.61 5.67 19.84
N ALA A 331 3.83 5.91 20.32
CA ALA A 331 4.60 7.07 19.85
C ALA A 331 5.10 6.88 18.41
N SER A 332 5.54 5.67 18.06
CA SER A 332 5.99 5.35 16.72
C SER A 332 5.68 3.89 16.37
N LEU A 333 5.19 3.66 15.14
CA LEU A 333 5.07 2.34 14.53
C LEU A 333 5.66 2.41 13.12
N ILE A 334 6.66 1.57 12.86
CA ILE A 334 7.34 1.46 11.58
C ILE A 334 7.22 0.03 11.08
N LEU A 335 6.71 -0.12 9.86
CA LEU A 335 6.68 -1.38 9.12
C LEU A 335 7.62 -1.25 7.91
N LYS A 336 8.51 -2.24 7.73
CA LYS A 336 9.49 -2.27 6.63
C LYS A 336 9.24 -3.45 5.69
N ALA A 337 9.29 -3.16 4.39
CA ALA A 337 9.21 -4.11 3.29
C ALA A 337 8.06 -5.12 3.42
N LEU A 338 6.83 -4.62 3.54
CA LEU A 338 5.64 -5.44 3.49
C LEU A 338 5.42 -5.94 2.05
N GLN A 339 5.22 -7.23 1.91
CA GLN A 339 4.81 -7.88 0.67
C GLN A 339 3.64 -8.81 0.96
N ALA A 340 2.62 -8.75 0.10
CA ALA A 340 1.50 -9.66 0.14
C ALA A 340 1.23 -10.20 -1.27
N ASP A 341 1.16 -11.51 -1.41
CA ASP A 341 0.94 -12.21 -2.68
C ASP A 341 -0.34 -13.04 -2.61
N GLY A 342 -1.23 -12.89 -3.59
CA GLY A 342 -2.43 -13.72 -3.75
C GLY A 342 -3.57 -13.45 -2.76
N MET A 343 -3.56 -12.30 -2.07
CA MET A 343 -4.54 -11.99 -1.01
C MET A 343 -6.01 -11.91 -1.47
N SER A 344 -6.26 -11.65 -2.75
CA SER A 344 -7.60 -11.58 -3.36
C SER A 344 -8.07 -12.92 -3.93
N GLY A 345 -7.29 -14.00 -3.78
CA GLY A 345 -7.52 -15.28 -4.47
C GLY A 345 -7.03 -15.30 -5.93
N GLY A 346 -6.50 -14.19 -6.44
CA GLY A 346 -5.84 -14.07 -7.74
C GLY A 346 -4.30 -14.11 -7.64
N ASP A 347 -3.62 -13.56 -8.64
CA ASP A 347 -2.16 -13.46 -8.70
C ASP A 347 -1.63 -12.04 -8.38
N ASP A 348 -2.41 -11.32 -7.57
CA ASP A 348 -2.10 -9.95 -7.16
C ASP A 348 -0.90 -9.93 -6.21
N ARG A 349 0.02 -9.01 -6.46
CA ARG A 349 1.17 -8.73 -5.60
C ARG A 349 1.11 -7.29 -5.14
N MET A 350 0.98 -7.09 -3.83
CA MET A 350 1.10 -5.80 -3.17
C MET A 350 2.48 -5.70 -2.52
N ARG A 351 3.17 -4.59 -2.73
CA ARG A 351 4.41 -4.25 -2.03
C ARG A 351 4.32 -2.88 -1.41
N LEU A 352 4.96 -2.74 -0.26
CA LEU A 352 5.08 -1.50 0.47
C LEU A 352 6.44 -1.44 1.16
N ASN A 353 7.30 -0.52 0.73
CA ASN A 353 8.68 -0.45 1.25
C ASN A 353 8.73 0.03 2.70
N ARG A 354 7.92 1.03 3.06
CA ARG A 354 7.89 1.58 4.42
C ARG A 354 6.53 2.21 4.74
N LEU A 355 6.00 1.90 5.91
CA LEU A 355 4.90 2.62 6.55
C LEU A 355 5.36 3.10 7.91
N GLU A 356 5.07 4.35 8.23
CA GLU A 356 5.42 4.99 9.50
C GLU A 356 4.22 5.76 10.03
N LEU A 357 3.87 5.48 11.29
CA LEU A 357 2.83 6.17 12.04
C LEU A 357 3.49 6.85 13.23
N ALA A 358 3.18 8.13 13.46
CA ALA A 358 3.67 8.87 14.62
C ALA A 358 2.53 9.36 15.51
N ASP A 359 2.70 9.20 16.81
CA ASP A 359 1.79 9.63 17.88
C ASP A 359 0.34 9.17 17.67
N LEU A 360 0.17 7.87 17.46
CA LEU A 360 -1.15 7.23 17.40
C LEU A 360 -1.75 7.16 18.80
N LYS A 361 -2.95 7.71 18.97
CA LYS A 361 -3.74 7.65 20.19
C LYS A 361 -5.14 7.17 19.85
N MET A 362 -5.55 6.02 20.35
CA MET A 362 -6.86 5.47 20.08
C MET A 362 -7.57 5.05 21.37
N GLU A 363 -8.89 5.16 21.34
CA GLU A 363 -9.79 4.57 22.32
C GLU A 363 -10.76 3.68 21.53
N PRO A 364 -10.69 2.35 21.68
CA PRO A 364 -11.46 1.42 20.88
C PRO A 364 -12.95 1.78 20.81
N GLY A 365 -13.48 1.89 19.59
CA GLY A 365 -14.89 2.25 19.34
C GLY A 365 -15.25 3.73 19.56
N LYS A 366 -14.33 4.60 20.02
CA LYS A 366 -14.59 6.03 20.25
C LYS A 366 -13.72 6.95 19.40
N THR A 367 -12.41 6.97 19.63
CA THR A 367 -11.53 7.96 18.99
C THR A 367 -10.28 7.34 18.39
N VAL A 368 -9.79 7.91 17.30
CA VAL A 368 -8.48 7.60 16.70
C VAL A 368 -7.84 8.91 16.29
N ASN A 369 -6.69 9.24 16.87
CA ASN A 369 -5.91 10.42 16.54
C ASN A 369 -4.50 9.98 16.11
N LEU A 370 -3.98 10.60 15.07
CA LEU A 370 -2.68 10.30 14.50
C LEU A 370 -2.04 11.58 14.00
N GLN A 371 -0.85 11.90 14.52
CA GLN A 371 -0.14 13.13 14.15
C GLN A 371 0.38 13.07 12.71
N SER A 372 0.96 11.93 12.32
CA SER A 372 1.35 11.72 10.92
C SER A 372 1.31 10.26 10.51
N LEU A 373 1.02 10.05 9.22
CA LEU A 373 1.23 8.80 8.50
C LEU A 373 2.12 9.10 7.31
N ALA A 374 3.19 8.34 7.15
CA ALA A 374 4.04 8.36 5.97
C ALA A 374 4.12 6.97 5.35
N MET A 375 3.85 6.87 4.05
CA MET A 375 3.98 5.63 3.29
C MET A 375 4.97 5.86 2.15
N GLN A 376 5.81 4.87 1.83
CA GLN A 376 6.78 4.95 0.74
C GLN A 376 6.81 3.68 -0.08
N GLY A 377 6.90 3.83 -1.41
CA GLY A 377 7.08 2.75 -2.36
C GLY A 377 5.96 1.71 -2.32
N PHE A 378 4.72 2.17 -2.50
CA PHE A 378 3.57 1.29 -2.67
C PHE A 378 3.40 0.93 -4.15
N ASP A 379 3.29 -0.36 -4.45
CA ASP A 379 2.87 -0.83 -5.77
C ASP A 379 1.94 -2.05 -5.68
N LEU A 380 0.97 -2.09 -6.58
CA LEU A 380 0.03 -3.19 -6.76
C LEU A 380 0.12 -3.67 -8.21
N LYS A 381 0.45 -4.95 -8.37
CA LYS A 381 0.58 -5.60 -9.68
C LYS A 381 -0.27 -6.85 -9.76
N GLN A 382 -0.66 -7.21 -10.98
CA GLN A 382 -1.40 -8.43 -11.32
C GLN A 382 -0.68 -9.17 -12.48
N GLN A 383 -1.16 -10.35 -12.88
CA GLN A 383 -0.59 -11.15 -13.98
C GLN A 383 0.86 -11.56 -13.70
N GLN A 384 1.09 -12.18 -12.55
CA GLN A 384 2.41 -12.57 -12.04
C GLN A 384 3.40 -11.39 -12.02
N GLY A 385 2.90 -10.19 -11.69
CA GLY A 385 3.71 -8.99 -11.58
C GLY A 385 3.95 -8.24 -12.91
N LYS A 386 3.31 -8.63 -14.02
CA LYS A 386 3.50 -7.98 -15.33
C LYS A 386 2.65 -6.72 -15.52
N GLN A 387 1.45 -6.69 -14.96
CA GLN A 387 0.52 -5.57 -15.12
C GLN A 387 0.54 -4.70 -13.86
N LEU A 388 0.90 -3.42 -14.00
CA LEU A 388 0.80 -2.44 -12.92
C LEU A 388 -0.65 -1.93 -12.83
N LEU A 389 -1.28 -2.13 -11.67
CA LEU A 389 -2.62 -1.61 -11.39
C LEU A 389 -2.56 -0.23 -10.73
N ALA A 390 -1.64 -0.05 -9.77
CA ALA A 390 -1.41 1.22 -9.13
C ALA A 390 0.00 1.28 -8.56
N ALA A 391 0.62 2.45 -8.57
CA ALA A 391 1.81 2.71 -7.76
C ALA A 391 1.78 4.14 -7.21
N ILE A 392 2.25 4.29 -5.98
CA ILE A 392 2.37 5.57 -5.28
C ILE A 392 3.73 5.58 -4.59
N ASP A 393 4.63 6.48 -5.01
CA ASP A 393 5.97 6.54 -4.43
C ASP A 393 5.96 7.06 -2.99
N GLY A 394 5.04 7.98 -2.65
CA GLY A 394 4.94 8.52 -1.31
C GLY A 394 3.55 9.00 -0.93
N VAL A 395 3.13 8.73 0.31
CA VAL A 395 1.91 9.29 0.93
C VAL A 395 2.29 9.97 2.23
N SER A 396 1.75 11.16 2.46
CA SER A 396 1.86 11.86 3.73
C SER A 396 0.50 12.37 4.17
N LEU A 397 0.07 11.96 5.35
CA LEU A 397 -1.13 12.45 6.03
C LEU A 397 -0.70 13.13 7.33
N LYS A 398 -1.29 14.26 7.68
CA LYS A 398 -1.01 15.01 8.92
C LYS A 398 -2.28 15.29 9.70
N ASN A 399 -2.16 15.16 11.03
CA ASN A 399 -3.18 15.47 12.03
C ASN A 399 -4.53 14.83 11.71
N PHE A 400 -4.52 13.52 11.51
CA PHE A 400 -5.73 12.74 11.31
C PHE A 400 -6.43 12.51 12.64
N ALA A 401 -7.74 12.74 12.68
CA ALA A 401 -8.57 12.52 13.86
C ALA A 401 -9.92 11.94 13.46
N MET A 402 -10.41 10.98 14.22
CA MET A 402 -11.77 10.45 14.13
C MET A 402 -12.38 10.41 15.53
N THR A 403 -13.64 10.82 15.65
CA THR A 403 -14.43 10.75 16.90
C THR A 403 -15.60 9.77 16.82
N SER A 404 -15.87 9.24 15.63
CA SER A 404 -16.78 8.12 15.35
C SER A 404 -16.50 7.62 13.93
N ALA A 405 -17.14 6.53 13.49
CA ALA A 405 -17.05 6.04 12.11
C ALA A 405 -17.53 7.09 11.07
N GLU A 406 -18.36 8.04 11.50
CA GLU A 406 -19.00 9.04 10.64
C GLU A 406 -18.48 10.46 10.89
N LYS A 407 -17.45 10.64 11.73
CA LYS A 407 -16.91 11.96 12.04
C LYS A 407 -15.40 11.92 12.16
N GLY A 408 -14.72 12.72 11.33
CA GLY A 408 -13.27 12.82 11.33
C GLY A 408 -12.73 14.01 10.56
N SER A 409 -11.42 14.20 10.61
CA SER A 409 -10.72 15.30 9.95
C SER A 409 -9.26 14.98 9.68
N PHE A 410 -8.65 15.72 8.75
CA PHE A 410 -7.20 15.79 8.59
C PHE A 410 -6.77 17.17 8.06
N ASP A 411 -5.54 17.58 8.38
CA ASP A 411 -5.01 18.88 7.96
C ASP A 411 -4.45 18.86 6.54
N SER A 412 -3.72 17.79 6.18
CA SER A 412 -3.18 17.64 4.84
C SER A 412 -3.00 16.18 4.46
N LEU A 413 -3.33 15.85 3.22
CA LEU A 413 -3.01 14.59 2.56
C LEU A 413 -2.26 14.90 1.26
N ALA A 414 -1.07 14.35 1.09
CA ALA A 414 -0.28 14.45 -0.12
C ALA A 414 0.06 13.06 -0.66
N LEU A 415 -0.22 12.84 -1.94
CA LEU A 415 0.20 11.66 -2.70
C LEU A 415 1.23 12.11 -3.74
N ASN A 416 2.40 11.47 -3.80
CA ASN A 416 3.50 11.84 -4.70
C ASN A 416 3.73 10.73 -5.73
N LYS A 417 3.95 11.15 -6.99
CA LYS A 417 4.21 10.30 -8.17
C LYS A 417 3.24 9.12 -8.27
N VAL A 418 1.95 9.45 -8.39
CA VAL A 418 0.88 8.46 -8.57
C VAL A 418 0.92 7.96 -10.02
N LYS A 419 1.10 6.66 -10.23
CA LYS A 419 0.95 6.02 -11.54
C LYS A 419 -0.46 5.48 -11.66
N LEU A 420 -1.15 5.86 -12.74
CA LEU A 420 -2.51 5.41 -13.01
C LEU A 420 -2.50 3.98 -13.60
N PRO A 421 -3.61 3.24 -13.49
CA PRO A 421 -3.68 1.87 -14.01
C PRO A 421 -3.41 1.80 -15.51
N ALA A 422 -3.01 0.62 -15.99
CA ALA A 422 -2.91 0.33 -17.40
C ALA A 422 -4.14 -0.46 -17.89
N SER A 423 -4.78 0.04 -18.95
CA SER A 423 -5.82 -0.67 -19.67
C SER A 423 -5.20 -1.40 -20.86
N GLY A 424 -5.06 -2.73 -20.77
CA GLY A 424 -4.34 -3.52 -21.76
C GLY A 424 -2.87 -3.09 -21.87
N LYS A 425 -2.45 -2.62 -23.06
CA LYS A 425 -1.09 -2.12 -23.29
C LYS A 425 -0.94 -0.59 -23.10
N LYS A 426 -2.02 0.14 -22.77
CA LYS A 426 -2.00 1.60 -22.69
C LYS A 426 -1.98 2.06 -21.23
N SER A 427 -0.90 2.72 -20.83
CA SER A 427 -0.84 3.46 -19.57
C SER A 427 -1.83 4.62 -19.60
N MET A 428 -2.63 4.79 -18.54
CA MET A 428 -3.55 5.93 -18.41
C MET A 428 -2.84 7.22 -17.94
N GLY A 429 -1.53 7.13 -17.67
CA GLY A 429 -0.67 8.26 -17.34
C GLY A 429 -0.19 8.28 -15.89
N SER A 430 0.18 9.46 -15.40
CA SER A 430 0.70 9.69 -14.05
C SER A 430 0.33 11.07 -13.51
N ILE A 431 0.33 11.21 -12.19
CA ILE A 431 0.11 12.48 -11.50
C ILE A 431 1.32 12.74 -10.62
N GLY A 432 2.02 13.86 -10.85
CA GLY A 432 3.22 14.22 -10.08
C GLY A 432 2.92 14.38 -8.58
N ALA A 433 1.85 15.10 -8.23
CA ALA A 433 1.33 15.10 -6.86
C ALA A 433 -0.18 15.39 -6.79
N ILE A 434 -0.85 14.80 -5.79
CA ILE A 434 -2.21 15.14 -5.39
C ILE A 434 -2.14 15.70 -3.97
N VAL A 435 -2.60 16.92 -3.76
CA VAL A 435 -2.59 17.59 -2.45
C VAL A 435 -4.00 17.98 -2.05
N ALA A 436 -4.47 17.42 -0.94
CA ALA A 436 -5.70 17.78 -0.28
C ALA A 436 -5.39 18.49 1.05
N SER A 437 -6.12 19.57 1.36
CA SER A 437 -5.93 20.36 2.59
C SER A 437 -7.23 20.55 3.35
N SER A 438 -7.14 20.45 4.67
CA SER A 438 -8.21 20.64 5.65
C SER A 438 -9.50 19.92 5.23
N ALA A 439 -9.54 18.62 5.47
CA ALA A 439 -10.73 17.82 5.23
C ALA A 439 -11.49 17.55 6.53
N THR A 440 -12.81 17.56 6.46
CA THR A 440 -13.70 17.17 7.54
C THR A 440 -14.82 16.27 7.01
N LEU A 441 -15.10 15.19 7.72
CA LEU A 441 -16.28 14.35 7.55
C LEU A 441 -17.23 14.65 8.71
N ASP A 442 -18.46 15.03 8.37
CA ASP A 442 -19.53 15.24 9.35
C ASP A 442 -20.50 14.03 9.43
N THR A 443 -21.29 14.01 10.50
CA THR A 443 -22.29 12.95 10.76
C THR A 443 -23.46 12.94 9.77
N ASN A 444 -23.51 13.89 8.82
CA ASN A 444 -24.51 13.92 7.77
C ASN A 444 -23.99 13.29 6.46
N GLY A 445 -22.78 12.74 6.47
CA GLY A 445 -22.12 12.18 5.29
C GLY A 445 -21.59 13.26 4.34
N ILE A 446 -21.33 14.47 4.83
CA ILE A 446 -20.72 15.56 4.05
C ILE A 446 -19.20 15.51 4.25
N TYR A 447 -18.50 15.33 3.15
CA TYR A 447 -17.05 15.43 3.05
C TYR A 447 -16.70 16.81 2.54
N HIS A 448 -16.12 17.64 3.41
CA HIS A 448 -15.70 18.99 3.07
C HIS A 448 -14.19 19.07 2.98
N LEU A 449 -13.64 19.63 1.91
CA LEU A 449 -12.21 19.85 1.71
C LEU A 449 -11.97 21.33 1.38
N LYS A 450 -10.99 21.96 2.02
CA LYS A 450 -10.63 23.35 1.69
C LYS A 450 -9.96 23.47 0.33
N LYS A 451 -9.10 22.51 -0.01
CA LYS A 451 -8.35 22.55 -1.28
C LYS A 451 -8.06 21.15 -1.79
N LEU A 452 -8.21 20.97 -3.10
CA LEU A 452 -7.74 19.80 -3.84
C LEU A 452 -6.92 20.27 -5.05
N GLN A 453 -5.66 19.86 -5.12
CA GLN A 453 -4.74 20.29 -6.17
C GLN A 453 -4.06 19.09 -6.82
N PHE A 454 -4.09 19.06 -8.15
CA PHE A 454 -3.35 18.12 -8.98
C PHE A 454 -2.15 18.83 -9.61
N ASN A 455 -0.96 18.33 -9.35
CA ASN A 455 0.30 18.84 -9.90
C ASN A 455 0.87 17.86 -10.91
N ASP A 456 1.35 18.40 -12.04
CA ASP A 456 1.96 17.65 -13.13
C ASP A 456 1.09 16.45 -13.55
N LEU A 457 -0.20 16.70 -13.76
CA LEU A 457 -1.15 15.71 -14.26
C LEU A 457 -0.77 15.40 -15.71
N ASP A 458 -0.47 14.15 -16.02
CA ASP A 458 -0.29 13.62 -17.37
C ASP A 458 -1.24 12.44 -17.53
N THR A 459 -2.34 12.60 -18.28
CA THR A 459 -3.35 11.54 -18.39
C THR A 459 -3.93 11.43 -19.79
N THR A 460 -4.42 10.23 -20.12
CA THR A 460 -5.15 9.96 -21.37
C THR A 460 -6.60 9.64 -21.07
N LEU A 461 -7.50 10.46 -21.61
CA LEU A 461 -8.95 10.28 -21.58
C LEU A 461 -9.40 9.61 -22.88
N ILE A 462 -9.94 8.40 -22.79
CA ILE A 462 -10.44 7.64 -23.95
C ILE A 462 -11.95 7.50 -23.82
N LYS A 463 -12.70 8.11 -24.74
CA LYS A 463 -14.13 7.89 -24.91
C LYS A 463 -14.33 6.74 -25.89
N GLN A 464 -14.95 5.67 -25.42
CA GLN A 464 -15.22 4.47 -26.19
C GLN A 464 -16.43 4.65 -27.13
N LYS A 465 -16.61 3.73 -28.08
CA LYS A 465 -17.82 3.64 -28.92
C LYS A 465 -19.13 3.54 -28.13
N SER A 466 -19.07 3.04 -26.90
CA SER A 466 -20.21 2.99 -25.97
C SER A 466 -20.61 4.36 -25.40
N GLY A 467 -19.82 5.40 -25.64
CA GLY A 467 -19.96 6.72 -25.01
C GLY A 467 -19.35 6.82 -23.61
N LYS A 468 -18.85 5.71 -23.05
CA LYS A 468 -18.20 5.69 -21.72
C LYS A 468 -16.71 6.06 -21.80
N PHE A 469 -16.17 6.55 -20.69
CA PHE A 469 -14.74 6.79 -20.52
C PHE A 469 -14.04 5.60 -19.86
N VAL A 470 -12.93 5.13 -20.45
CA VAL A 470 -12.15 3.98 -19.95
C VAL A 470 -11.74 4.16 -18.49
N VAL A 471 -11.16 5.31 -18.15
CA VAL A 471 -10.68 5.62 -16.78
C VAL A 471 -11.79 5.47 -15.74
N LEU A 472 -13.02 5.90 -16.07
CA LEU A 472 -14.15 5.85 -15.14
C LEU A 472 -14.74 4.43 -15.03
N ASP A 473 -14.80 3.68 -16.13
CA ASP A 473 -15.33 2.31 -16.11
C ASP A 473 -14.38 1.36 -15.36
N GLU A 474 -13.06 1.54 -15.50
CA GLU A 474 -12.07 0.78 -14.71
C GLU A 474 -12.17 1.09 -13.21
N LEU A 475 -12.26 2.37 -12.83
CA LEU A 475 -12.41 2.77 -11.43
C LEU A 475 -13.76 2.35 -10.83
N ALA A 476 -14.82 2.23 -11.64
CA ALA A 476 -16.15 1.83 -11.19
C ALA A 476 -16.39 0.30 -11.27
N SER A 477 -15.47 -0.45 -11.89
CA SER A 477 -15.63 -1.90 -12.06
C SER A 477 -15.63 -2.59 -10.70
N LYS A 478 -16.77 -3.19 -10.34
CA LYS A 478 -16.86 -4.05 -9.15
C LYS A 478 -16.04 -5.32 -9.43
N PRO A 479 -15.25 -5.83 -8.46
CA PRO A 479 -14.57 -7.11 -8.62
C PRO A 479 -15.58 -8.16 -9.06
N LYS A 480 -15.32 -8.78 -10.21
CA LYS A 480 -16.14 -9.88 -10.71
C LYS A 480 -15.86 -11.08 -9.81
N ALA A 481 -16.63 -11.20 -8.73
CA ALA A 481 -16.63 -12.40 -7.92
C ALA A 481 -17.02 -13.57 -8.83
N GLU A 482 -16.07 -14.46 -9.11
CA GLU A 482 -16.40 -15.78 -9.64
C GLU A 482 -17.31 -16.45 -8.63
N ALA A 483 -18.55 -16.65 -9.05
CA ALA A 483 -19.60 -17.22 -8.22
C ALA A 483 -19.33 -18.71 -7.99
N GLY A 484 -18.55 -19.01 -6.94
CA GLY A 484 -18.77 -20.22 -6.16
C GLY A 484 -20.20 -20.17 -5.62
N LYS A 485 -21.03 -21.13 -6.03
CA LYS A 485 -22.44 -21.25 -5.61
C LYS A 485 -22.53 -21.12 -4.07
N PRO A 486 -23.21 -20.09 -3.52
CA PRO A 486 -23.47 -20.04 -2.10
C PRO A 486 -24.50 -21.11 -1.74
N ASN A 487 -24.14 -21.96 -0.79
CA ASN A 487 -25.05 -22.93 -0.21
C ASN A 487 -26.21 -22.18 0.47
N LYS A 488 -27.43 -22.55 0.09
CA LYS A 488 -28.68 -21.90 0.48
C LYS A 488 -28.96 -22.20 1.96
N LYS A 489 -28.53 -21.32 2.88
CA LYS A 489 -29.09 -21.24 4.23
C LYS A 489 -30.05 -20.04 4.31
N GLU A 490 -31.25 -20.34 4.78
CA GLU A 490 -32.38 -19.42 4.88
C GLU A 490 -32.06 -18.18 5.75
N PRO A 491 -32.55 -16.99 5.37
CA PRO A 491 -32.39 -15.79 6.18
C PRO A 491 -33.38 -15.78 7.34
N VAL A 492 -32.84 -15.69 8.56
CA VAL A 492 -33.60 -15.29 9.75
C VAL A 492 -34.05 -13.84 9.57
N LYS A 493 -35.38 -13.63 9.51
CA LYS A 493 -36.02 -12.31 9.56
C LYS A 493 -35.84 -11.71 10.97
N THR A 494 -34.87 -10.82 11.12
CA THR A 494 -34.96 -9.74 12.12
C THR A 494 -34.91 -8.42 11.38
N ALA A 495 -36.07 -7.79 11.23
CA ALA A 495 -36.24 -6.49 10.62
C ALA A 495 -35.82 -5.40 11.61
N ALA A 496 -34.55 -4.99 11.55
CA ALA A 496 -34.18 -3.61 11.87
C ALA A 496 -34.23 -2.83 10.55
N LYS A 497 -35.13 -1.84 10.48
CA LYS A 497 -35.25 -0.92 9.34
C LYS A 497 -34.00 -0.04 9.31
N ALA A 498 -32.91 -0.54 8.72
CA ALA A 498 -31.76 0.28 8.39
C ALA A 498 -32.23 1.35 7.40
N GLU A 499 -32.22 2.61 7.83
CA GLU A 499 -32.36 3.74 6.92
C GLU A 499 -31.34 3.57 5.78
N LYS A 500 -31.78 3.79 4.54
CA LYS A 500 -30.87 3.80 3.40
C LYS A 500 -29.77 4.83 3.71
N PRO A 501 -28.48 4.46 3.63
CA PRO A 501 -27.40 5.42 3.80
C PRO A 501 -27.64 6.59 2.85
N LYS A 502 -27.64 7.82 3.38
CA LYS A 502 -27.68 9.02 2.53
C LYS A 502 -26.45 9.00 1.64
N ASP A 503 -26.62 9.29 0.37
CA ASP A 503 -25.50 9.35 -0.57
C ASP A 503 -24.47 10.38 -0.08
N PRO A 504 -23.19 10.02 0.02
CA PRO A 504 -22.16 10.92 0.53
C PRO A 504 -22.03 12.14 -0.38
N VAL A 505 -21.96 13.32 0.23
CA VAL A 505 -21.87 14.60 -0.48
C VAL A 505 -20.44 15.12 -0.36
N VAL A 506 -19.80 15.40 -1.50
CA VAL A 506 -18.44 15.97 -1.52
C VAL A 506 -18.49 17.45 -1.86
N ILE A 507 -17.81 18.25 -1.06
CA ILE A 507 -17.65 19.69 -1.21
C ILE A 507 -16.15 20.00 -1.18
N VAL A 508 -15.66 20.72 -2.18
CA VAL A 508 -14.29 21.21 -2.24
C VAL A 508 -14.31 22.73 -2.43
N ASP A 509 -13.77 23.53 -1.52
CA ASP A 509 -13.79 24.99 -1.66
C ASP A 509 -12.96 25.47 -2.86
N GLU A 510 -11.88 24.78 -3.18
CA GLU A 510 -11.03 25.11 -4.32
C GLU A 510 -10.38 23.88 -4.96
N LEU A 511 -10.69 23.65 -6.24
CA LEU A 511 -10.05 22.64 -7.10
C LEU A 511 -9.09 23.33 -8.07
N ILE A 512 -7.84 22.85 -8.14
CA ILE A 512 -6.78 23.38 -9.02
C ILE A 512 -6.11 22.25 -9.80
N ILE A 513 -5.82 22.49 -11.07
CA ILE A 513 -4.87 21.68 -11.87
C ILE A 513 -3.71 22.59 -12.25
N SER A 514 -2.47 22.17 -11.96
CA SER A 514 -1.28 23.00 -12.16
C SER A 514 -1.04 23.30 -13.64
N ALA A 515 -0.50 24.49 -13.90
CA ALA A 515 0.00 24.82 -15.22
C ALA A 515 1.08 23.82 -15.66
N GLY A 516 1.11 23.49 -16.95
CA GLY A 516 2.01 22.48 -17.53
C GLY A 516 1.45 21.05 -17.53
N SER A 517 0.35 20.79 -16.82
CA SER A 517 -0.36 19.51 -16.88
C SER A 517 -0.83 19.19 -18.30
N LYS A 518 -0.72 17.92 -18.72
CA LYS A 518 -1.02 17.40 -20.05
C LYS A 518 -2.19 16.43 -20.00
N ILE A 519 -3.14 16.59 -20.92
CA ILE A 519 -4.31 15.71 -21.03
C ILE A 519 -4.44 15.33 -22.49
N ALA A 520 -4.20 14.07 -22.83
CA ALA A 520 -4.54 13.53 -24.14
C ALA A 520 -6.01 13.11 -24.13
N TYR A 521 -6.76 13.45 -25.16
CA TYR A 521 -8.15 13.03 -25.36
C TYR A 521 -8.28 12.30 -26.68
N ARG A 522 -8.90 11.12 -26.64
CA ARG A 522 -9.22 10.29 -27.80
C ARG A 522 -10.70 9.93 -27.79
N ASP A 523 -11.41 10.26 -28.87
CA ASP A 523 -12.79 9.84 -29.08
C ASP A 523 -12.88 8.73 -30.13
N GLU A 524 -13.08 7.50 -29.67
CA GLU A 524 -13.21 6.31 -30.52
C GLU A 524 -14.64 6.07 -31.01
N SER A 525 -15.59 6.93 -30.63
CA SER A 525 -16.95 6.90 -31.20
C SER A 525 -17.03 7.48 -32.61
N LEU A 526 -15.98 8.18 -33.05
CA LEU A 526 -15.83 8.77 -34.38
C LEU A 526 -14.95 7.91 -35.29
N SER A 527 -15.11 8.08 -36.61
CA SER A 527 -14.30 7.40 -37.62
C SER A 527 -13.89 8.38 -38.72
N PRO A 528 -12.59 8.75 -38.85
CA PRO A 528 -11.49 8.38 -37.96
C PRO A 528 -11.65 8.92 -36.52
N PRO A 529 -11.01 8.32 -35.51
CA PRO A 529 -11.04 8.81 -34.13
C PRO A 529 -10.51 10.24 -34.01
N LEU A 530 -11.10 11.04 -33.13
CA LEU A 530 -10.57 12.35 -32.79
C LEU A 530 -9.46 12.19 -31.75
N ASP A 531 -8.23 12.55 -32.11
CA ASP A 531 -7.11 12.65 -31.18
C ASP A 531 -6.73 14.11 -30.95
N THR A 532 -6.71 14.54 -29.69
CA THR A 532 -6.25 15.89 -29.34
C THR A 532 -5.45 15.89 -28.05
N LYS A 533 -4.43 16.75 -27.99
CA LYS A 533 -3.62 16.97 -26.79
C LYS A 533 -3.98 18.30 -26.20
N MET A 534 -4.11 18.37 -24.90
CA MET A 534 -4.39 19.57 -24.16
C MET A 534 -3.29 19.85 -23.14
N SER A 535 -2.99 21.14 -22.94
CA SER A 535 -2.04 21.59 -21.91
C SER A 535 -2.70 22.64 -21.03
N VAL A 536 -2.64 22.46 -19.71
CA VAL A 536 -3.25 23.39 -18.76
C VAL A 536 -2.37 24.63 -18.62
N LYS A 537 -2.93 25.83 -18.88
CA LYS A 537 -2.30 27.12 -18.55
C LYS A 537 -2.85 27.67 -17.24
N LYS A 538 -4.16 27.51 -17.03
CA LYS A 538 -4.87 27.86 -15.80
C LYS A 538 -6.07 26.95 -15.63
N PHE A 539 -6.27 26.40 -14.44
CA PHE A 539 -7.50 25.69 -14.11
C PHE A 539 -7.83 25.92 -12.64
N ARG A 540 -8.98 26.53 -12.38
CA ARG A 540 -9.51 26.73 -11.04
C ARG A 540 -11.02 26.57 -11.05
N PHE A 541 -11.56 25.81 -10.11
CA PHE A 541 -13.00 25.70 -9.89
C PHE A 541 -13.28 25.83 -8.39
N ALA A 542 -14.06 26.85 -8.00
CA ALA A 542 -14.30 27.16 -6.60
C ALA A 542 -15.70 27.77 -6.34
N PRO A 543 -16.49 27.24 -5.38
CA PRO A 543 -16.38 25.89 -4.80
C PRO A 543 -16.88 24.82 -5.78
N LEU A 544 -16.31 23.62 -5.72
CA LEU A 544 -16.91 22.42 -6.31
C LEU A 544 -17.83 21.76 -5.29
N ASP A 545 -19.14 22.01 -5.40
CA ASP A 545 -20.16 21.46 -4.51
C ASP A 545 -21.03 20.44 -5.24
N LEU A 546 -20.77 19.15 -5.02
CA LEU A 546 -21.50 18.05 -5.68
C LEU A 546 -22.91 17.82 -5.11
N SER A 547 -23.32 18.57 -4.07
CA SER A 547 -24.70 18.53 -3.55
C SER A 547 -25.72 19.18 -4.48
N GLY A 548 -25.26 19.98 -5.44
CA GLY A 548 -26.13 20.77 -6.32
C GLY A 548 -26.82 21.94 -5.62
N LYS A 549 -26.34 22.39 -4.46
CA LYS A 549 -26.93 23.52 -3.72
C LYS A 549 -26.31 24.87 -4.06
N ARG A 550 -25.02 24.91 -4.42
CA ARG A 550 -24.25 26.14 -4.66
C ARG A 550 -23.66 26.17 -6.06
N ASP A 551 -23.61 27.37 -6.64
CA ASP A 551 -22.85 27.62 -7.87
C ASP A 551 -21.37 27.76 -7.52
N GLY A 552 -20.51 27.10 -8.29
CA GLY A 552 -19.08 27.37 -8.28
C GLY A 552 -18.65 28.11 -9.55
N ILE A 553 -17.52 28.80 -9.48
CA ILE A 553 -16.95 29.53 -10.61
C ILE A 553 -15.81 28.72 -11.22
N LEU A 554 -15.92 28.39 -12.50
CA LEU A 554 -14.87 27.81 -13.32
C LEU A 554 -14.06 28.93 -13.99
N ASP A 555 -12.74 28.86 -13.92
CA ASP A 555 -11.80 29.66 -14.70
C ASP A 555 -10.72 28.74 -15.28
N MET A 556 -10.85 28.47 -16.57
CA MET A 556 -10.03 27.51 -17.31
C MET A 556 -9.39 28.18 -18.53
N GLN A 557 -8.11 27.91 -18.74
CA GLN A 557 -7.35 28.24 -19.95
C GLN A 557 -6.43 27.07 -20.27
N MET A 558 -6.55 26.56 -21.49
CA MET A 558 -5.83 25.38 -21.96
C MET A 558 -5.32 25.61 -23.38
N GLY A 559 -4.12 25.13 -23.69
CA GLY A 559 -3.76 24.85 -25.09
C GLY A 559 -4.48 23.59 -25.55
N ILE A 560 -4.93 23.54 -26.79
CA ILE A 560 -5.65 22.41 -27.39
C ILE A 560 -5.11 22.16 -28.80
N GLY A 561 -4.78 20.90 -29.13
CA GLY A 561 -3.98 20.59 -30.30
C GLY A 561 -2.57 21.19 -30.19
N LYS A 562 -1.95 21.52 -31.33
CA LYS A 562 -0.61 22.10 -31.34
C LYS A 562 -0.59 23.63 -31.20
N TYR A 563 -1.55 24.31 -31.82
CA TYR A 563 -1.60 25.77 -31.85
C TYR A 563 -2.91 26.39 -31.33
N GLY A 564 -3.91 25.56 -31.04
CA GLY A 564 -5.21 26.03 -30.57
C GLY A 564 -5.18 26.44 -29.10
N GLU A 565 -6.10 27.33 -28.75
CA GLU A 565 -6.35 27.75 -27.37
C GLU A 565 -7.82 27.61 -27.03
N MET A 566 -8.10 27.20 -25.80
CA MET A 566 -9.43 27.08 -25.24
C MET A 566 -9.50 27.78 -23.90
N SER A 567 -10.59 28.51 -23.65
CA SER A 567 -10.89 29.05 -22.33
C SER A 567 -12.36 28.86 -22.00
N ALA A 568 -12.65 28.63 -20.73
CA ALA A 568 -14.00 28.52 -20.21
C ALA A 568 -14.11 29.29 -18.88
N LYS A 569 -15.07 30.19 -18.79
CA LYS A 569 -15.33 30.97 -17.58
C LYS A 569 -16.82 31.05 -17.29
N GLY A 570 -17.21 30.89 -16.03
CA GLY A 570 -18.59 31.11 -15.61
C GLY A 570 -19.03 30.22 -14.46
N LYS A 571 -20.34 30.17 -14.23
CA LYS A 571 -20.93 29.44 -13.10
C LYS A 571 -21.32 28.03 -13.50
N ILE A 572 -21.02 27.08 -12.63
CA ILE A 572 -21.44 25.68 -12.75
C ILE A 572 -21.97 25.23 -11.41
N ARG A 573 -23.16 24.63 -11.42
CA ARG A 573 -23.74 23.90 -10.29
C ARG A 573 -23.84 22.43 -10.68
N PRO A 574 -22.86 21.62 -10.30
CA PRO A 574 -22.87 20.20 -10.60
C PRO A 574 -23.92 19.50 -9.75
N HIS A 575 -24.70 18.61 -10.37
CA HIS A 575 -25.62 17.71 -9.68
C HIS A 575 -25.87 16.50 -10.57
N ALA A 576 -25.92 15.30 -9.99
CA ALA A 576 -26.00 14.04 -10.75
C ALA A 576 -27.14 13.96 -11.78
N LYS A 577 -28.22 14.73 -11.59
CA LYS A 577 -29.40 14.75 -12.50
C LYS A 577 -29.81 16.13 -13.02
N LYS A 578 -29.18 17.21 -12.53
CA LYS A 578 -29.68 18.58 -12.74
C LYS A 578 -28.50 19.54 -12.86
N LEU A 579 -27.62 19.29 -13.82
CA LEU A 579 -26.53 20.20 -14.13
C LEU A 579 -27.12 21.58 -14.49
N LYS A 580 -26.59 22.63 -13.85
CA LYS A 580 -26.89 24.01 -14.21
C LYS A 580 -25.61 24.75 -14.54
N THR A 581 -25.58 25.46 -15.66
CA THR A 581 -24.40 26.19 -16.13
C THR A 581 -24.76 27.56 -16.68
N GLU A 582 -23.85 28.51 -16.54
CA GLU A 582 -23.81 29.79 -17.25
C GLU A 582 -22.34 30.01 -17.63
N LEU A 583 -21.94 29.55 -18.81
CA LEU A 583 -20.54 29.46 -19.23
C LEU A 583 -20.29 30.26 -20.50
N MET A 584 -19.20 31.03 -20.52
CA MET A 584 -18.59 31.54 -21.74
C MET A 584 -17.42 30.64 -22.10
N VAL A 585 -17.47 30.03 -23.28
CA VAL A 585 -16.40 29.18 -23.83
C VAL A 585 -15.88 29.82 -25.11
N THR A 586 -14.56 29.93 -25.21
CA THR A 586 -13.87 30.44 -26.38
C THR A 586 -12.84 29.41 -26.83
N VAL A 587 -12.89 29.02 -28.10
CA VAL A 587 -11.87 28.23 -28.79
C VAL A 587 -11.29 29.11 -29.89
N LYS A 588 -9.97 29.15 -30.01
CA LYS A 588 -9.24 29.91 -31.03
C LYS A 588 -8.24 29.01 -31.74
N ASN A 589 -8.13 29.18 -33.05
CA ASN A 589 -7.13 28.60 -33.92
C ASN A 589 -7.05 27.07 -33.80
N PHE A 590 -8.20 26.42 -33.60
CA PHE A 590 -8.25 24.97 -33.53
C PHE A 590 -8.14 24.39 -34.94
N GLU A 591 -7.23 23.43 -35.13
CA GLU A 591 -6.96 22.84 -36.45
C GLU A 591 -8.07 21.86 -36.84
N MET A 592 -8.72 22.13 -37.96
CA MET A 592 -9.89 21.37 -38.39
C MET A 592 -9.62 19.98 -39.00
N PRO A 593 -8.44 19.64 -39.59
CA PRO A 593 -8.21 18.30 -40.12
C PRO A 593 -8.51 17.16 -39.12
N GLY A 594 -8.22 17.37 -37.83
CA GLY A 594 -8.55 16.42 -36.77
C GLY A 594 -10.05 16.22 -36.51
N LEU A 595 -10.92 17.10 -37.01
CA LEU A 595 -12.38 16.98 -36.88
C LEU A 595 -13.03 16.18 -38.01
N SER A 596 -12.26 15.63 -38.95
CA SER A 596 -12.81 14.91 -40.11
C SER A 596 -13.76 13.77 -39.71
N GLY A 597 -13.51 13.11 -38.57
CA GLY A 597 -14.37 12.05 -38.04
C GLY A 597 -15.81 12.47 -37.69
N PHE A 598 -16.10 13.77 -37.59
CA PHE A 598 -17.47 14.29 -37.41
C PHE A 598 -18.26 14.43 -38.72
N ILE A 599 -17.59 14.47 -39.87
CA ILE A 599 -18.25 14.74 -41.16
C ILE A 599 -18.07 13.63 -42.19
N GLU A 600 -17.02 12.79 -42.07
CA GLU A 600 -16.71 11.80 -43.11
C GLU A 600 -17.85 10.78 -43.30
N SER A 601 -18.44 10.27 -42.21
CA SER A 601 -19.55 9.30 -42.30
C SER A 601 -20.78 9.84 -43.02
N ASP A 602 -21.06 11.13 -42.82
CA ASP A 602 -22.29 11.76 -43.26
C ASP A 602 -22.14 12.35 -44.66
N PHE A 603 -21.01 12.99 -44.95
CA PHE A 603 -20.78 13.73 -46.19
C PHE A 603 -19.83 13.03 -47.17
N GLY A 604 -19.12 11.97 -46.77
CA GLY A 604 -18.14 11.30 -47.64
C GLY A 604 -16.96 12.20 -48.02
N LYS A 605 -16.72 13.24 -47.22
CA LYS A 605 -15.66 14.23 -47.41
C LYS A 605 -14.83 14.34 -46.16
N SER A 606 -13.53 14.56 -46.32
CA SER A 606 -12.57 14.76 -45.24
C SER A 606 -12.04 16.20 -45.22
N ILE A 607 -11.67 16.69 -44.04
CA ILE A 607 -11.15 18.06 -43.91
C ILE A 607 -9.66 18.05 -44.25
N GLN A 608 -9.27 18.79 -45.30
CA GLN A 608 -7.90 18.86 -45.79
C GLN A 608 -7.12 20.00 -45.16
N THR A 609 -7.77 21.14 -44.90
CA THR A 609 -7.18 22.25 -44.15
C THR A 609 -8.30 23.09 -43.54
N GLY A 610 -7.96 23.90 -42.55
CA GLY A 610 -8.87 24.87 -41.95
C GLY A 610 -8.54 25.16 -40.49
N GLN A 611 -8.98 26.33 -40.04
CA GLN A 611 -8.96 26.74 -38.65
C GLN A 611 -10.36 27.09 -38.16
N PHE A 612 -10.63 26.71 -36.92
CA PHE A 612 -11.90 26.88 -36.25
C PHE A 612 -11.76 27.78 -35.02
N ASN A 613 -12.61 28.82 -34.99
CA ASN A 613 -12.84 29.65 -33.81
C ASN A 613 -14.30 29.53 -33.38
N LEU A 614 -14.51 29.45 -32.08
CA LEU A 614 -15.84 29.37 -31.45
C LEU A 614 -15.90 30.34 -30.29
N ASN A 615 -16.91 31.19 -30.26
CA ASN A 615 -17.33 31.89 -29.05
C ASN A 615 -18.75 31.45 -28.73
N THR A 616 -18.95 30.80 -27.58
CA THR A 616 -20.27 30.31 -27.17
C THR A 616 -20.61 30.70 -25.75
N ALA A 617 -21.85 31.15 -25.56
CA ALA A 617 -22.46 31.31 -24.25
C ALA A 617 -23.42 30.13 -24.04
N VAL A 618 -23.07 29.22 -23.13
CA VAL A 618 -23.79 27.98 -22.84
C VAL A 618 -24.54 28.11 -21.52
N ASN A 619 -25.87 28.06 -21.61
CA ASN A 619 -26.76 28.00 -20.46
C ASN A 619 -27.44 26.63 -20.42
N ILE A 620 -27.32 25.93 -19.30
CA ILE A 620 -28.06 24.69 -19.05
C ILE A 620 -28.86 24.91 -17.78
N ASP A 621 -30.16 24.63 -17.81
CA ASP A 621 -31.00 24.58 -16.62
C ASP A 621 -32.09 23.52 -16.79
N LYS A 622 -32.29 22.68 -15.77
CA LYS A 622 -33.28 21.59 -15.78
C LYS A 622 -33.21 20.69 -17.02
N ASN A 623 -32.00 20.29 -17.43
CA ASN A 623 -31.73 19.48 -18.63
C ASN A 623 -32.11 20.15 -19.96
N ILE A 624 -32.36 21.46 -19.96
CA ILE A 624 -32.57 22.26 -21.17
C ILE A 624 -31.30 23.05 -21.45
N ILE A 625 -30.74 22.88 -22.64
CA ILE A 625 -29.62 23.66 -23.15
C ILE A 625 -30.13 24.87 -23.94
N SER A 626 -29.45 26.00 -23.81
CA SER A 626 -29.53 27.17 -24.67
C SER A 626 -28.11 27.70 -24.88
N ALA A 627 -27.61 27.57 -26.10
CA ALA A 627 -26.28 28.01 -26.46
C ALA A 627 -26.30 28.89 -27.71
N ASN A 628 -25.65 30.05 -27.64
CA ASN A 628 -25.46 30.95 -28.79
C ASN A 628 -24.03 30.82 -29.28
N ASN A 629 -23.83 30.10 -30.37
CA ASN A 629 -22.50 29.79 -30.90
C ASN A 629 -22.16 30.74 -32.05
N LYS A 630 -21.11 31.55 -31.91
CA LYS A 630 -20.49 32.30 -33.00
C LYS A 630 -19.30 31.53 -33.52
N LEU A 631 -19.41 31.04 -34.75
CA LEU A 631 -18.42 30.21 -35.41
C LEU A 631 -17.72 31.06 -36.46
N LEU A 632 -16.39 30.98 -36.49
CA LEU A 632 -15.58 31.49 -37.58
C LEU A 632 -14.68 30.36 -38.07
N ILE A 633 -14.92 29.93 -39.29
CA ILE A 633 -14.14 28.90 -39.97
C ILE A 633 -13.33 29.58 -41.07
N ARG A 634 -12.02 29.41 -41.04
CA ARG A 634 -11.12 30.00 -42.04
C ARG A 634 -10.48 28.89 -42.85
N LYS A 635 -10.48 29.04 -44.17
CA LYS A 635 -9.79 28.10 -45.08
C LYS A 635 -10.19 26.65 -44.91
N LEU A 636 -11.48 26.40 -44.72
CA LEU A 636 -12.00 25.05 -44.80
C LEU A 636 -11.87 24.56 -46.24
N GLU A 637 -11.04 23.56 -46.48
CA GLU A 637 -11.02 22.82 -47.75
C GLU A 637 -11.39 21.36 -47.47
N LEU A 638 -12.28 20.82 -48.31
CA LEU A 638 -12.71 19.43 -48.23
C LEU A 638 -12.06 18.63 -49.36
N GLY A 639 -11.68 17.40 -49.05
CA GLY A 639 -11.24 16.40 -50.01
C GLY A 639 -12.13 15.17 -49.95
N ASP A 640 -11.92 14.24 -50.85
CA ASP A 640 -12.66 12.98 -50.85
C ASP A 640 -12.31 12.14 -49.61
N SER A 641 -13.25 11.31 -49.19
CA SER A 641 -13.07 10.26 -48.17
C SER A 641 -13.57 8.94 -48.74
N ASP A 642 -13.03 7.84 -48.24
CA ASP A 642 -13.49 6.48 -48.58
C ASP A 642 -14.88 6.17 -47.96
N GLN A 643 -15.40 7.05 -47.10
CA GLN A 643 -16.73 6.91 -46.51
C GLN A 643 -17.84 7.24 -47.53
N PRO A 644 -18.97 6.51 -47.49
CA PRO A 644 -19.97 6.53 -48.57
C PRO A 644 -20.77 7.83 -48.71
N GLY A 645 -20.78 8.72 -47.71
CA GLY A 645 -21.46 10.02 -47.74
C GLY A 645 -22.94 9.98 -48.13
N LYS A 646 -23.85 10.03 -47.15
CA LYS A 646 -25.31 9.96 -47.41
C LYS A 646 -26.00 11.33 -47.48
N ALA A 647 -25.32 12.40 -47.08
CA ALA A 647 -25.90 13.73 -46.90
C ALA A 647 -26.19 14.47 -48.20
N GLU A 648 -25.44 14.22 -49.28
CA GLU A 648 -25.66 14.89 -50.58
C GLU A 648 -27.07 14.65 -51.13
N GLN A 649 -27.63 13.45 -50.89
CA GLN A 649 -29.00 13.08 -51.26
C GLN A 649 -30.06 13.88 -50.49
N SER A 650 -29.73 14.33 -49.27
CA SER A 650 -30.64 15.08 -48.41
C SER A 650 -30.58 16.60 -48.65
N ILE A 651 -29.41 17.10 -49.08
CA ILE A 651 -29.17 18.53 -49.32
C ILE A 651 -29.55 18.92 -50.77
N GLY A 652 -29.51 17.97 -51.71
CA GLY A 652 -29.90 18.19 -53.10
C GLY A 652 -28.87 18.95 -53.95
N MET A 653 -27.65 19.15 -53.42
CA MET A 653 -26.51 19.74 -54.14
C MET A 653 -25.17 19.20 -53.60
N PRO A 654 -24.08 19.26 -54.40
CA PRO A 654 -22.74 18.90 -53.94
C PRO A 654 -22.29 19.74 -52.75
N VAL A 655 -21.66 19.12 -51.75
CA VAL A 655 -21.26 19.79 -50.49
C VAL A 655 -20.33 20.97 -50.73
N GLY A 656 -19.39 20.85 -51.69
CA GLY A 656 -18.47 21.93 -52.04
C GLY A 656 -19.19 23.20 -52.48
N MET A 657 -20.21 23.06 -53.33
CA MET A 657 -21.03 24.18 -53.80
C MET A 657 -21.80 24.83 -52.63
N ALA A 658 -22.36 24.03 -51.73
CA ALA A 658 -23.04 24.55 -50.54
C ALA A 658 -22.07 25.35 -49.64
N LEU A 659 -20.83 24.91 -49.49
CA LEU A 659 -19.80 25.63 -48.74
C LEU A 659 -19.39 26.93 -49.42
N ASP A 660 -19.26 26.95 -50.75
CA ASP A 660 -18.91 28.17 -51.49
C ASP A 660 -19.96 29.27 -51.33
N MET A 661 -21.23 28.91 -51.18
CA MET A 661 -22.31 29.87 -50.89
C MET A 661 -22.21 30.48 -49.48
N LEU A 662 -21.52 29.80 -48.55
CA LEU A 662 -21.33 30.25 -47.16
C LEU A 662 -20.06 31.06 -46.94
N ARG A 663 -19.13 31.02 -47.90
CA ARG A 663 -17.82 31.70 -47.81
C ARG A 663 -17.94 33.17 -48.18
N ASP A 664 -17.18 34.03 -47.49
CA ASP A 664 -16.94 35.42 -47.89
C ASP A 664 -15.87 35.52 -48.99
N ASP A 665 -15.56 36.75 -49.45
CA ASP A 665 -14.54 37.01 -50.48
C ASP A 665 -13.13 36.53 -50.10
N ARG A 666 -12.88 36.31 -48.81
CA ARG A 666 -11.61 35.79 -48.28
C ARG A 666 -11.67 34.27 -48.09
N GLY A 667 -12.79 33.61 -48.34
CA GLY A 667 -12.97 32.19 -48.10
C GLY A 667 -13.16 31.83 -46.62
N ASP A 668 -13.56 32.80 -45.79
CA ASP A 668 -13.93 32.59 -44.40
C ASP A 668 -15.45 32.37 -44.31
N ILE A 669 -15.89 31.53 -43.37
CA ILE A 669 -17.30 31.24 -43.10
C ILE A 669 -17.61 31.71 -41.68
N GLU A 670 -18.47 32.72 -41.54
CA GLU A 670 -18.95 33.20 -40.25
C GLU A 670 -20.43 32.84 -40.07
N MET A 671 -20.75 32.15 -38.97
CA MET A 671 -22.11 31.68 -38.69
C MET A 671 -22.47 31.84 -37.23
N GLU A 672 -23.72 32.20 -36.98
CA GLU A 672 -24.33 32.13 -35.65
C GLU A 672 -25.27 30.92 -35.59
N VAL A 673 -24.88 29.88 -34.84
CA VAL A 673 -25.64 28.64 -34.69
C VAL A 673 -26.26 28.58 -33.29
N PRO A 674 -27.56 28.90 -33.12
CA PRO A 674 -28.23 28.70 -31.85
C PRO A 674 -28.55 27.21 -31.65
N ILE A 675 -28.27 26.71 -30.46
CA ILE A 675 -28.64 25.36 -29.99
C ILE A 675 -29.61 25.52 -28.84
N SER A 676 -30.73 24.80 -28.87
CA SER A 676 -31.75 24.85 -27.83
C SER A 676 -32.41 23.49 -27.64
N GLY A 677 -33.07 23.23 -26.51
CA GLY A 677 -33.85 22.00 -26.32
C GLY A 677 -33.31 21.10 -25.22
N ASN A 678 -33.66 19.81 -25.24
CA ASN A 678 -33.19 18.88 -24.22
C ASN A 678 -31.69 18.59 -24.41
N LEU A 679 -30.93 18.46 -23.32
CA LEU A 679 -29.50 18.15 -23.40
C LEU A 679 -29.23 16.77 -24.03
N ASP A 680 -30.14 15.82 -23.86
CA ASP A 680 -30.05 14.48 -24.43
C ASP A 680 -30.47 14.43 -25.92
N ASP A 681 -31.21 15.45 -26.38
CA ASP A 681 -31.68 15.61 -27.77
C ASP A 681 -31.78 17.11 -28.13
N PRO A 682 -30.63 17.77 -28.39
CA PRO A 682 -30.58 19.20 -28.63
C PRO A 682 -31.08 19.54 -30.04
N ASN A 683 -31.98 20.50 -30.15
CA ASN A 683 -32.43 21.06 -31.42
C ASN A 683 -31.43 22.12 -31.92
N ILE A 684 -30.86 21.86 -33.10
CA ILE A 684 -29.97 22.79 -33.80
C ILE A 684 -30.79 23.47 -34.88
N ASN A 685 -31.06 24.77 -34.74
CA ASN A 685 -31.89 25.50 -35.70
C ASN A 685 -31.08 25.90 -36.95
N LEU A 686 -30.74 24.91 -37.78
CA LEU A 686 -29.96 25.12 -39.01
C LEU A 686 -30.77 25.85 -40.09
N ASN A 687 -32.10 25.69 -40.11
CA ASN A 687 -32.97 26.26 -41.14
C ASN A 687 -32.91 27.80 -41.20
N ALA A 688 -32.87 28.47 -40.04
CA ALA A 688 -32.76 29.93 -39.98
C ALA A 688 -31.40 30.44 -40.50
N ILE A 689 -30.35 29.64 -40.33
CA ILE A 689 -28.98 29.94 -40.76
C ILE A 689 -28.86 29.77 -42.27
N ILE A 690 -29.34 28.65 -42.78
CA ILE A 690 -29.39 28.33 -44.21
C ILE A 690 -30.18 29.41 -44.97
N ASN A 691 -31.36 29.80 -44.49
CA ASN A 691 -32.17 30.85 -45.12
C ASN A 691 -31.49 32.23 -45.10
N LYS A 692 -30.79 32.58 -44.02
CA LYS A 692 -30.05 33.84 -43.92
C LYS A 692 -28.85 33.88 -44.86
N ALA A 693 -28.11 32.77 -44.96
CA ALA A 693 -26.98 32.62 -45.88
C ALA A 693 -27.42 32.60 -47.35
N LEU A 694 -28.53 31.93 -47.67
CA LEU A 694 -29.15 31.95 -49.00
C LEU A 694 -29.57 33.37 -49.40
N MET A 695 -30.18 34.16 -48.51
CA MET A 695 -30.58 35.55 -48.80
C MET A 695 -29.38 36.46 -49.11
N SER A 696 -28.25 36.33 -48.40
CA SER A 696 -27.03 37.10 -48.68
C SER A 696 -26.31 36.63 -49.95
N SER A 697 -26.34 35.34 -50.24
CA SER A 697 -25.70 34.75 -51.43
C SER A 697 -26.52 35.00 -52.71
N LEU A 698 -27.86 34.95 -52.64
CA LEU A 698 -28.75 35.20 -53.79
C LEU A 698 -28.65 36.64 -54.32
N SER A 699 -28.34 37.64 -53.50
CA SER A 699 -28.11 39.01 -54.01
C SER A 699 -26.86 39.14 -54.88
N ALA A 700 -25.88 38.24 -54.76
CA ALA A 700 -24.66 38.24 -55.56
C ALA A 700 -24.66 37.16 -56.66
N GLY A 701 -25.06 35.92 -56.34
CA GLY A 701 -25.01 34.77 -57.27
C GLY A 701 -26.28 34.56 -58.11
N ALA A 702 -27.45 35.02 -57.66
CA ALA A 702 -28.68 34.88 -58.45
C ALA A 702 -28.72 35.84 -59.65
N MET A 703 -28.03 36.99 -59.57
CA MET A 703 -27.81 37.86 -60.73
C MET A 703 -27.11 37.10 -61.85
N THR A 704 -26.06 36.34 -61.51
CA THR A 704 -25.26 35.56 -62.46
C THR A 704 -26.07 34.44 -63.10
N TYR A 705 -26.87 33.69 -62.33
CA TYR A 705 -27.71 32.62 -62.89
C TYR A 705 -28.94 33.15 -63.65
N ALA A 706 -29.54 34.26 -63.20
CA ALA A 706 -30.61 34.94 -63.94
C ALA A 706 -30.10 35.47 -65.29
N THR A 707 -28.85 35.91 -65.38
CA THR A 707 -28.21 36.25 -66.67
C THR A 707 -27.94 35.03 -67.56
N LEU A 708 -27.73 33.82 -67.00
CA LEU A 708 -27.62 32.57 -67.78
C LEU A 708 -28.97 32.11 -68.36
N ALA A 709 -30.05 32.23 -67.59
CA ALA A 709 -31.37 31.72 -67.97
C ALA A 709 -32.10 32.61 -69.00
N LEU A 710 -31.63 33.85 -69.21
CA LEU A 710 -32.20 34.80 -70.17
C LEU A 710 -31.50 34.72 -71.53
N GLN A 711 -32.05 33.91 -72.44
CA GLN A 711 -31.64 33.92 -73.85
C GLN A 711 -32.29 35.08 -74.63
N PRO A 712 -31.57 35.72 -75.58
CA PRO A 712 -30.40 35.19 -76.30
C PRO A 712 -29.00 35.77 -75.94
N TYR A 713 -28.82 36.50 -74.83
CA TYR A 713 -27.54 37.18 -74.53
C TYR A 713 -26.66 36.56 -73.42
N GLY A 714 -27.09 35.46 -72.78
CA GLY A 714 -26.38 34.84 -71.63
C GLY A 714 -25.07 34.08 -71.92
N SER A 715 -24.56 34.07 -73.16
CA SER A 715 -23.38 33.24 -73.55
C SER A 715 -22.04 33.97 -73.58
N ILE A 716 -22.00 35.30 -73.47
CA ILE A 716 -20.77 36.08 -73.66
C ILE A 716 -20.09 36.47 -72.33
N ILE A 717 -20.83 36.45 -71.21
CA ILE A 717 -20.27 36.77 -69.87
C ILE A 717 -19.70 35.51 -69.19
N LEU A 718 -20.00 34.31 -69.68
CA LEU A 718 -19.60 33.06 -69.06
C LEU A 718 -18.10 32.73 -69.16
N ALA A 719 -17.41 33.23 -70.18
CA ALA A 719 -15.99 32.87 -70.39
C ALA A 719 -15.05 33.56 -69.39
N ALA A 720 -15.47 34.65 -68.75
CA ALA A 720 -14.67 35.35 -67.75
C ALA A 720 -14.84 34.74 -66.35
N ASP A 721 -16.07 34.36 -65.98
CA ASP A 721 -16.36 33.87 -64.62
C ASP A 721 -16.19 32.35 -64.46
N LEU A 722 -16.44 31.52 -65.47
CA LEU A 722 -16.08 30.09 -65.40
C LEU A 722 -14.56 29.87 -65.46
N ALA A 723 -13.84 30.83 -66.03
CA ALA A 723 -12.39 30.87 -65.91
C ALA A 723 -11.94 31.32 -64.51
N SER A 724 -12.74 32.06 -63.75
CA SER A 724 -12.31 32.62 -62.46
C SER A 724 -12.09 31.55 -61.37
N ASP A 725 -12.91 30.50 -61.31
CA ASP A 725 -12.71 29.39 -60.36
C ASP A 725 -11.64 28.38 -60.84
N LEU A 726 -11.59 28.10 -62.15
CA LEU A 726 -10.50 27.31 -62.74
C LEU A 726 -9.15 28.04 -62.68
N ILE A 727 -9.13 29.38 -62.67
CA ILE A 727 -7.94 30.21 -62.44
C ILE A 727 -7.65 30.33 -60.95
N ARG A 728 -8.63 30.44 -60.04
CA ARG A 728 -8.40 30.53 -58.58
C ARG A 728 -7.74 29.28 -58.02
N GLU A 729 -8.13 28.09 -58.48
CA GLU A 729 -7.47 26.84 -58.05
C GLU A 729 -6.14 26.60 -58.78
N ALA A 730 -5.99 26.99 -60.05
CA ALA A 730 -4.75 26.85 -60.80
C ALA A 730 -3.70 27.94 -60.55
N ALA A 731 -4.05 29.05 -59.87
CA ALA A 731 -3.21 30.24 -59.70
C ALA A 731 -2.96 30.66 -58.24
N LYS A 732 -3.17 29.79 -57.23
CA LYS A 732 -2.64 30.07 -55.89
C LYS A 732 -1.10 30.08 -55.95
N PRO A 733 -0.41 31.18 -55.62
CA PRO A 733 1.04 31.25 -55.73
C PRO A 733 1.69 30.22 -54.79
N LYS A 734 2.24 29.15 -55.36
CA LYS A 734 3.05 28.20 -54.60
C LYS A 734 4.45 28.78 -54.45
N LEU A 735 4.89 28.90 -53.21
CA LEU A 735 6.27 29.24 -52.91
C LEU A 735 7.16 28.03 -53.15
N THR A 736 8.48 28.26 -53.17
CA THR A 736 9.45 27.17 -53.28
C THR A 736 9.26 26.22 -52.09
N PRO A 737 9.04 24.91 -52.31
CA PRO A 737 8.86 23.96 -51.21
C PRO A 737 10.10 23.90 -50.31
N ILE A 738 9.88 23.73 -49.01
CA ILE A 738 10.97 23.55 -48.04
C ILE A 738 11.36 22.08 -48.03
N GLY A 739 12.52 21.77 -48.61
CA GLY A 739 13.03 20.41 -48.71
C GLY A 739 13.66 19.91 -47.41
N PHE A 740 13.45 18.62 -47.13
CA PHE A 740 14.07 17.89 -46.03
C PHE A 740 14.90 16.72 -46.58
N THR A 741 15.90 16.28 -45.82
CA THR A 741 16.59 15.02 -46.11
C THR A 741 15.64 13.85 -45.82
N GLU A 742 15.83 12.72 -46.49
CA GLU A 742 15.08 11.49 -46.22
C GLU A 742 15.12 11.16 -44.72
N LEU A 743 13.94 10.89 -44.13
CA LEU A 743 13.74 10.65 -42.70
C LEU A 743 14.16 11.80 -41.75
N GLY A 744 14.68 12.90 -42.29
CA GLY A 744 15.09 14.07 -41.54
C GLY A 744 13.91 15.00 -41.24
N VAL A 745 13.92 15.58 -40.04
CA VAL A 745 12.92 16.56 -39.59
C VAL A 745 13.53 17.93 -39.26
N SER A 746 14.83 18.09 -39.42
CA SER A 746 15.53 19.36 -39.18
C SER A 746 15.60 20.20 -40.45
N LEU A 747 15.42 21.52 -40.28
CA LEU A 747 15.69 22.49 -41.33
C LEU A 747 17.19 22.58 -41.57
N ASN A 748 17.60 22.61 -42.84
CA ASN A 748 18.96 22.98 -43.17
C ASN A 748 19.15 24.52 -43.05
N PRO A 749 20.39 25.02 -42.97
CA PRO A 749 20.64 26.46 -42.80
C PRO A 749 20.07 27.33 -43.93
N GLU A 750 20.07 26.83 -45.17
CA GLU A 750 19.55 27.55 -46.34
C GLU A 750 18.03 27.75 -46.25
N MET A 751 17.28 26.70 -45.90
CA MET A 751 15.84 26.77 -45.72
C MET A 751 15.46 27.62 -44.50
N THR A 752 16.32 27.67 -43.48
CA THR A 752 16.12 28.57 -42.32
C THR A 752 16.19 30.05 -42.76
N ASP A 753 17.18 30.41 -43.59
CA ASP A 753 17.26 31.76 -44.19
C ASP A 753 16.07 32.06 -45.11
N TYR A 754 15.65 31.06 -45.90
CA TYR A 754 14.47 31.19 -46.77
C TYR A 754 13.18 31.46 -45.98
N ILE A 755 12.94 30.74 -44.87
CA ILE A 755 11.80 30.97 -43.97
C ILE A 755 11.83 32.39 -43.39
N SER A 756 13.01 32.89 -43.01
CA SER A 756 13.17 34.28 -42.53
C SER A 756 12.74 35.31 -43.58
N LYS A 757 13.08 35.09 -44.86
CA LYS A 757 12.64 35.94 -45.99
C LYS A 757 11.12 35.87 -46.19
N ILE A 758 10.53 34.68 -46.14
CA ILE A 758 9.07 34.50 -46.22
C ILE A 758 8.38 35.24 -45.07
N ALA A 759 8.85 35.07 -43.83
CA ALA A 759 8.33 35.78 -42.68
C ALA A 759 8.47 37.30 -42.85
N GLY A 760 9.57 37.78 -43.43
CA GLY A 760 9.76 39.18 -43.80
C GLY A 760 8.71 39.69 -44.81
N LEU A 761 8.35 38.89 -45.80
CA LEU A 761 7.28 39.21 -46.75
C LEU A 761 5.90 39.23 -46.06
N LEU A 762 5.60 38.23 -45.23
CA LEU A 762 4.32 38.13 -44.51
C LEU A 762 4.14 39.27 -43.49
N LYS A 763 5.22 39.82 -42.93
CA LYS A 763 5.14 41.00 -42.07
C LYS A 763 4.82 42.29 -42.82
N LYS A 764 5.23 42.40 -44.09
CA LYS A 764 5.00 43.61 -44.90
C LYS A 764 3.55 43.74 -45.37
N SER A 765 2.82 42.64 -45.46
CA SER A 765 1.40 42.64 -45.81
C SER A 765 0.64 41.66 -44.93
N GLU A 766 -0.27 42.18 -44.12
CA GLU A 766 -1.12 41.39 -43.23
C GLU A 766 -2.21 40.59 -43.98
N GLN A 767 -2.41 40.87 -45.27
CA GLN A 767 -3.43 40.22 -46.09
C GLN A 767 -3.04 38.79 -46.48
N PHE A 768 -1.74 38.51 -46.63
CA PHE A 768 -1.28 37.19 -47.06
C PHE A 768 -1.46 36.14 -45.97
N ARG A 769 -1.99 34.99 -46.36
CA ARG A 769 -2.10 33.79 -45.53
C ARG A 769 -1.29 32.66 -46.16
N VAL A 770 -0.81 31.74 -45.35
CA VAL A 770 0.03 30.63 -45.83
C VAL A 770 -0.54 29.31 -45.35
N GLN A 771 -0.75 28.40 -46.30
CA GLN A 771 -0.96 26.99 -46.00
C GLN A 771 0.38 26.27 -45.96
N VAL A 772 0.57 25.43 -44.95
CA VAL A 772 1.80 24.68 -44.69
C VAL A 772 1.46 23.19 -44.75
N CYS A 773 1.77 22.55 -45.87
CA CYS A 773 1.37 21.18 -46.14
C CYS A 773 2.58 20.24 -46.15
N GLY A 774 2.64 19.31 -45.20
CA GLY A 774 3.70 18.31 -45.11
C GLY A 774 3.53 17.17 -46.11
N VAL A 775 4.62 16.80 -46.79
CA VAL A 775 4.66 15.70 -47.75
C VAL A 775 5.82 14.76 -47.44
N ALA A 776 5.48 13.50 -47.13
CA ALA A 776 6.42 12.40 -47.09
C ALA A 776 6.46 11.70 -48.46
N THR A 777 7.50 10.93 -48.70
CA THR A 777 7.68 10.22 -49.98
C THR A 777 7.60 8.72 -49.75
N ARG A 778 7.06 7.97 -50.73
CA ARG A 778 6.93 6.51 -50.61
C ARG A 778 8.29 5.80 -50.42
N ILE A 779 9.37 6.40 -50.95
CA ILE A 779 10.74 5.86 -50.79
C ILE A 779 11.22 5.86 -49.33
N GLU A 780 10.74 6.79 -48.49
CA GLU A 780 11.06 6.81 -47.05
C GLU A 780 10.44 5.64 -46.27
N GLY A 781 9.42 5.01 -46.87
CA GLY A 781 8.79 3.80 -46.35
C GLY A 781 9.54 2.52 -46.72
N GLU A 782 10.41 2.57 -47.73
CA GLU A 782 11.17 1.41 -48.16
C GLU A 782 12.26 1.06 -47.12
N PRO A 783 12.48 -0.23 -46.83
CA PRO A 783 13.48 -0.65 -45.86
C PRO A 783 14.88 -0.32 -46.36
N VAL A 784 15.61 0.49 -45.60
CA VAL A 784 17.00 0.85 -45.93
C VAL A 784 17.88 -0.40 -45.78
N ALA A 785 18.46 -0.86 -46.88
CA ALA A 785 19.47 -1.92 -46.85
C ALA A 785 20.68 -1.41 -46.06
N LYS A 786 20.90 -1.99 -44.86
CA LYS A 786 22.13 -1.76 -44.10
C LYS A 786 23.29 -2.32 -44.96
N PRO A 787 24.35 -1.54 -45.28
CA PRO A 787 25.51 -2.11 -45.93
C PRO A 787 26.04 -3.25 -45.05
N PRO A 788 26.45 -4.41 -45.62
CA PRO A 788 27.06 -5.45 -44.82
C PRO A 788 28.27 -4.84 -44.12
N ALA A 789 28.26 -4.88 -42.77
CA ALA A 789 29.49 -4.68 -42.03
C ALA A 789 30.46 -5.76 -42.51
N ALA A 790 31.63 -5.33 -43.01
CA ALA A 790 32.75 -6.23 -43.15
C ALA A 790 32.99 -6.80 -41.75
N ASP A 791 32.87 -8.13 -41.65
CA ASP A 791 33.05 -8.95 -40.45
C ASP A 791 31.90 -8.92 -39.42
N ALA A 792 30.91 -9.79 -39.60
CA ALA A 792 30.46 -10.78 -38.60
C ALA A 792 29.17 -11.49 -39.03
N ALA A 793 29.10 -12.79 -38.75
CA ALA A 793 27.93 -13.66 -38.90
C ALA A 793 26.80 -13.33 -37.90
N VAL A 794 26.23 -12.12 -38.00
CA VAL A 794 25.03 -11.72 -37.29
C VAL A 794 23.84 -11.88 -38.25
N LYS A 795 22.84 -12.68 -37.87
CA LYS A 795 21.53 -12.69 -38.53
C LYS A 795 20.98 -11.26 -38.51
N VAL A 796 21.05 -10.59 -39.66
CA VAL A 796 20.44 -9.28 -39.87
C VAL A 796 18.94 -9.50 -39.87
N GLU A 797 18.24 -9.05 -38.82
CA GLU A 797 16.77 -8.94 -38.87
C GLU A 797 16.40 -8.03 -40.06
N PRO A 798 15.44 -8.43 -40.91
CA PRO A 798 15.04 -7.62 -42.05
C PRO A 798 14.49 -6.28 -41.54
N ALA A 799 15.05 -5.17 -42.05
CA ALA A 799 14.47 -3.85 -41.81
C ALA A 799 13.02 -3.86 -42.29
N THR A 800 12.07 -3.57 -41.40
CA THR A 800 10.65 -3.51 -41.75
C THR A 800 10.37 -2.21 -42.48
N ALA A 801 9.57 -2.29 -43.56
CA ALA A 801 9.04 -1.10 -44.23
C ALA A 801 8.23 -0.25 -43.25
N ARG A 802 8.31 1.08 -43.35
CA ARG A 802 7.45 1.96 -42.55
C ARG A 802 6.05 1.96 -43.12
N SER A 803 5.06 2.00 -42.23
CA SER A 803 3.66 2.14 -42.56
C SER A 803 3.32 3.55 -43.08
N ASP A 804 2.20 3.66 -43.81
CA ASP A 804 1.70 4.95 -44.29
C ASP A 804 1.41 5.91 -43.12
N GLU A 805 0.96 5.39 -41.98
CA GLU A 805 0.74 6.17 -40.75
C GLU A 805 2.05 6.81 -40.23
N GLU A 806 3.16 6.05 -40.22
CA GLU A 806 4.47 6.57 -39.83
C GLU A 806 5.00 7.64 -40.80
N LEU A 807 4.76 7.48 -42.11
CA LEU A 807 5.12 8.48 -43.12
C LEU A 807 4.30 9.76 -42.99
N LEU A 808 3.00 9.65 -42.74
CA LEU A 808 2.12 10.80 -42.53
C LEU A 808 2.49 11.57 -41.25
N LEU A 809 2.89 10.87 -40.19
CA LEU A 809 3.40 11.50 -38.96
C LEU A 809 4.73 12.24 -39.19
N LEU A 810 5.61 11.67 -40.01
CA LEU A 810 6.87 12.32 -40.40
C LEU A 810 6.61 13.61 -41.19
N ALA A 811 5.69 13.57 -42.15
CA ALA A 811 5.24 14.73 -42.91
C ALA A 811 4.63 15.81 -41.98
N GLU A 812 3.86 15.41 -40.98
CA GLU A 812 3.23 16.31 -40.00
C GLU A 812 4.31 17.03 -39.18
N THR A 813 5.28 16.25 -38.69
CA THR A 813 6.41 16.77 -37.91
C THR A 813 7.21 17.82 -38.70
N ARG A 814 7.38 17.63 -40.01
CA ARG A 814 8.07 18.61 -40.88
C ARG A 814 7.26 19.89 -41.08
N ALA A 815 5.96 19.76 -41.38
CA ALA A 815 5.07 20.91 -41.52
C ALA A 815 5.06 21.75 -40.25
N ASP A 816 5.05 21.07 -39.11
CA ASP A 816 5.14 21.69 -37.80
C ASP A 816 6.44 22.45 -37.56
N VAL A 817 7.58 21.87 -37.92
CA VAL A 817 8.88 22.56 -37.81
C VAL A 817 8.88 23.85 -38.62
N VAL A 818 8.27 23.84 -39.81
CA VAL A 818 8.13 25.04 -40.64
C VAL A 818 7.16 26.05 -40.01
N MET A 819 6.02 25.61 -39.49
CA MET A 819 5.06 26.48 -38.79
C MET A 819 5.69 27.13 -37.56
N ASP A 820 6.40 26.36 -36.73
CA ASP A 820 7.09 26.85 -35.56
C ASP A 820 8.19 27.86 -35.91
N ALA A 821 8.92 27.64 -37.01
CA ALA A 821 9.90 28.60 -37.50
C ALA A 821 9.25 29.93 -37.96
N LEU A 822 8.15 29.87 -38.72
CA LEU A 822 7.40 31.08 -39.12
C LEU A 822 6.86 31.85 -37.91
N LYS A 823 6.37 31.15 -36.89
CA LYS A 823 5.91 31.74 -35.63
C LYS A 823 7.04 32.34 -34.81
N ALA A 824 8.20 31.69 -34.74
CA ALA A 824 9.38 32.22 -34.07
C ALA A 824 9.85 33.54 -34.71
N HIS A 825 9.61 33.70 -36.01
CA HIS A 825 9.80 34.96 -36.71
C HIS A 825 8.63 35.96 -36.52
N GLY A 826 7.62 35.70 -35.69
CA GLY A 826 6.57 36.65 -35.32
C GLY A 826 5.33 36.65 -36.22
N ILE A 827 5.12 35.61 -37.03
CA ILE A 827 3.86 35.44 -37.78
C ILE A 827 2.80 34.85 -36.86
N THR A 828 1.61 35.45 -36.85
CA THR A 828 0.48 35.02 -36.01
C THR A 828 -0.14 33.72 -36.52
N THR A 829 -0.53 32.82 -35.61
CA THR A 829 -1.18 31.53 -35.94
C THR A 829 -2.43 31.68 -36.82
N GLU A 830 -3.18 32.76 -36.67
CA GLU A 830 -4.37 33.08 -37.48
C GLU A 830 -4.12 33.16 -39.00
N ARG A 831 -2.85 33.25 -39.40
CA ARG A 831 -2.42 33.39 -40.80
C ARG A 831 -1.70 32.14 -41.33
N LEU A 832 -1.52 31.11 -40.50
CA LEU A 832 -0.76 29.90 -40.81
C LEU A 832 -1.66 28.67 -40.72
N PHE A 833 -1.97 28.04 -41.86
CA PHE A 833 -2.94 26.96 -41.94
C PHE A 833 -2.24 25.63 -42.19
N GLY A 834 -2.28 24.72 -41.23
CA GLY A 834 -1.83 23.35 -41.44
C GLY A 834 -2.72 22.60 -42.44
N CYS A 835 -2.14 21.66 -43.18
CA CYS A 835 -2.87 20.77 -44.07
C CYS A 835 -2.79 19.32 -43.59
N ARG A 836 -3.75 18.51 -43.99
CA ARG A 836 -3.68 17.05 -43.90
C ARG A 836 -2.44 16.60 -44.69
N THR A 837 -1.62 15.79 -44.04
CA THR A 837 -0.36 15.33 -44.62
C THR A 837 -0.61 14.34 -45.75
N LYS A 838 0.35 14.26 -46.68
CA LYS A 838 0.25 13.43 -47.88
C LYS A 838 1.50 12.58 -48.05
N ILE A 839 1.32 11.45 -48.72
CA ILE A 839 2.42 10.62 -49.22
C ILE A 839 2.50 10.83 -50.73
N ASP A 840 3.68 11.19 -51.21
CA ASP A 840 4.00 11.27 -52.62
C ASP A 840 4.46 9.90 -53.12
N ASP A 841 3.65 9.29 -53.97
CA ASP A 841 3.88 7.95 -54.52
C ASP A 841 4.92 7.92 -55.66
N ALA A 842 5.41 9.07 -56.10
CA ALA A 842 6.43 9.14 -57.14
C ALA A 842 7.79 8.63 -56.63
N LYS A 843 8.07 7.33 -56.84
CA LYS A 843 9.26 6.62 -56.33
C LYS A 843 10.62 7.13 -56.84
N LEU A 844 10.65 7.80 -58.00
CA LEU A 844 11.89 8.28 -58.62
C LEU A 844 11.75 9.78 -58.83
N LYS A 845 12.50 10.57 -58.03
CA LYS A 845 12.64 12.06 -58.05
C LYS A 845 11.78 12.88 -57.08
N SER A 846 10.92 12.29 -56.26
CA SER A 846 10.24 13.06 -55.20
C SER A 846 11.15 13.25 -54.00
N MET A 847 11.22 14.48 -53.45
CA MET A 847 11.93 14.78 -52.21
C MET A 847 10.92 15.04 -51.08
N PRO A 848 11.24 14.63 -49.85
CA PRO A 848 10.43 14.97 -48.69
C PRO A 848 10.44 16.48 -48.48
N ARG A 849 9.26 17.07 -48.29
CA ARG A 849 9.11 18.53 -48.36
C ARG A 849 7.92 19.04 -47.57
N VAL A 850 7.90 20.34 -47.39
CA VAL A 850 6.72 21.10 -46.96
C VAL A 850 6.37 22.09 -48.05
N ASP A 851 5.18 21.92 -48.62
CA ASP A 851 4.63 22.83 -49.62
C ASP A 851 4.05 24.06 -48.92
N LEU A 852 4.38 25.24 -49.43
CA LEU A 852 3.89 26.53 -48.93
C LEU A 852 3.01 27.18 -50.00
N ILE A 853 1.73 27.36 -49.67
CA ILE A 853 0.74 27.90 -50.61
C ILE A 853 0.26 29.24 -50.07
N LEU A 854 0.46 30.31 -50.85
CA LEU A 854 -0.05 31.63 -50.52
C LEU A 854 -1.52 31.73 -50.87
N ASP A 855 -2.24 32.40 -49.98
CA ASP A 855 -3.61 32.82 -50.15
C ASP A 855 -3.78 34.33 -49.94
#